data_AF-A0A957WQ34-F1
#
_entry.id   AF-A0A957WQ34-F1
#
_cell.length_a   1.000
_cell.length_b   1.000
_cell.length_c   1.000
_cell.angle_alpha   90.00
_cell.angle_beta   90.00
_cell.angle_gamma   90.00
#
_symmetry.space_group_name_H-M   'P 1'
#
loop_
_entity.id
_entity.type
_entity.pdbx_description
1 polymer ?
#
loop_
_entity_poly.entity_id
_entity_poly.type
_entity_poly.pdbx_seq_one_letter_code
_entity_poly.pdbx_strand_id
1 'polypeptide(L)'
;MERAANKAARILQIETLLLAYPEGLKPAEIARKLGGVHRSTITRMLDDLPKHIYVDEFDDGKWKIDWDSYMVNIRLSLHEAMAVHLATRLLAKWSNRRNHHAGAALRKLGISLKHLAPFVSDHFLASAEVMDGEAQYYDPVYLRVLETLTRAWSKKRMVKIKHKKEDTGKVNEYKFAPYFIEPYPLGQTTHVIGRIYPEDIRLTFKLERIRDIEPLDDEPYTIPDDFNPRELLANAWGIWYTDKEPQDVALKFRADPHIVSRVKETRWQSGERTDDLPDGSLWWQAKIDEPREMLPWIRGWGADVEALKPEGLREALIQTALDLGKIYGTTTTTAKLLYHLPYAKTNPDNPKQIHLLLYHLIDVGQVAWLLWGEVLTDSIRQRLAGMLNLSVDEAGQFIAFLAALHDLGKCSPAYQQKYAPDWLKKELVEANFILHDATGYSHKTQDPKTPHATISTWALIALLPELLQIDTHFSYKIAVALGGHHGSWPASGATDNIDDGKYPQWNDVRRDLCWEVRADFHPPTAVKAPANKTDLNTFLTIFSGLVSVADWIGSRNKECFGFIERAMSTRQYALRSVEKARSALDDLGWFGWQPTGHTLDFGQVFAYLNFTAPRGVQAEVINQAQHLAGPSLLIVEAPTGIGKTEIALYVADSWLQQQAGRGLYVAMPTQATSNQMYGRVGEFLHHRYPHTKINYHLVHGQAAWQDKFKKQIELQTVGDDKRTTAVQAESWFTPRKQTLLAPFGVGTVDQTFMSILQTKHFFVRLFGLSHKVIIFDEVHAYDTFMSTLFERLLTWLNAVGTSVIILSATLPAETRRKLVKAYSGETLTQSGEYPSLTIAAANQTPRLIELPKPADITVQLAWDVGREPDDILTYLKEELAAGGCAAVICNTVRRAQEIYKVLDEARQNGDLDLPQDDLILFHARFPPVWRQVIEEKVLRKFGKPDKEGKSPHRPHKGIVVATQVIEQSLDLDFDLMLTDPAPIDLIIQRAGRLHRHDRTAAERYGLPRRLVITEPT
;
A
#
# COMPACT_ATOMS: atom_id res chain seq x y z
N MET A 1 -53.85 55.04 48.96
CA MET A 1 -53.03 54.63 47.80
C MET A 1 -51.75 53.88 48.19
N GLU A 2 -51.01 54.32 49.23
CA GLU A 2 -49.73 53.71 49.64
C GLU A 2 -49.78 52.22 50.04
N ARG A 3 -50.83 51.77 50.75
CA ARG A 3 -50.97 50.35 51.14
C ARG A 3 -51.22 49.40 49.96
N ALA A 4 -51.91 49.85 48.91
CA ALA A 4 -52.19 49.04 47.73
C ALA A 4 -50.97 48.91 46.81
N ALA A 5 -50.21 50.00 46.65
CA ALA A 5 -48.95 49.99 45.90
C ALA A 5 -47.89 49.08 46.55
N ASN A 6 -47.77 49.09 47.89
CA ASN A 6 -46.86 48.20 48.62
C ASN A 6 -47.26 46.72 48.53
N LYS A 7 -48.57 46.41 48.36
CA LYS A 7 -49.06 45.04 48.19
C LYS A 7 -48.72 44.48 46.81
N ALA A 8 -48.95 45.26 45.74
CA ALA A 8 -48.64 44.85 44.37
C ALA A 8 -47.13 44.66 44.13
N ALA A 9 -46.29 45.56 44.66
CA ALA A 9 -44.84 45.41 44.61
C ALA A 9 -44.36 44.14 45.32
N ARG A 10 -45.01 43.77 46.42
CA ARG A 10 -44.67 42.57 47.20
C ARG A 10 -45.07 41.28 46.48
N ILE A 11 -46.21 41.26 45.80
CA ILE A 11 -46.62 40.13 44.95
C ILE A 11 -45.59 39.88 43.84
N LEU A 12 -45.15 40.95 43.16
CA LEU A 12 -44.12 40.86 42.12
C LEU A 12 -42.78 40.35 42.67
N GLN A 13 -42.40 40.73 43.90
CA GLN A 13 -41.21 40.21 44.57
C GLN A 13 -41.32 38.73 44.90
N ILE A 14 -42.49 38.26 45.36
CA ILE A 14 -42.75 36.83 45.61
C ILE A 14 -42.65 36.05 44.29
N GLU A 15 -43.27 36.54 43.22
CA GLU A 15 -43.19 35.93 41.89
C GLU A 15 -41.75 35.88 41.36
N THR A 16 -41.00 36.98 41.46
CA THR A 16 -39.58 37.03 41.06
C THR A 16 -38.74 36.02 41.87
N LEU A 17 -39.04 35.87 43.16
CA LEU A 17 -38.36 34.91 44.02
C LEU A 17 -38.69 33.47 43.61
N LEU A 18 -39.94 33.15 43.34
CA LEU A 18 -40.34 31.80 42.91
C LEU A 18 -39.81 31.45 41.51
N LEU A 19 -39.63 32.44 40.62
CA LEU A 19 -38.92 32.24 39.35
C LEU A 19 -37.45 31.86 39.55
N ALA A 20 -36.81 32.36 40.61
CA ALA A 20 -35.41 32.06 40.94
C ALA A 20 -35.24 30.72 41.69
N TYR A 21 -36.31 30.14 42.23
CA TYR A 21 -36.33 28.88 42.96
C TYR A 21 -37.46 27.97 42.44
N PRO A 22 -37.27 27.33 41.26
CA PRO A 22 -38.31 26.57 40.56
C PRO A 22 -38.88 25.38 41.34
N GLU A 23 -38.12 24.85 42.29
CA GLU A 23 -38.52 23.79 43.22
C GLU A 23 -39.57 24.23 44.26
N GLY A 24 -39.88 25.53 44.31
CA GLY A 24 -40.87 26.10 45.21
C GLY A 24 -40.31 26.40 46.60
N LEU A 25 -40.98 27.32 47.30
CA LEU A 25 -40.56 27.78 48.63
C LEU A 25 -41.73 27.75 49.61
N LYS A 26 -41.45 27.40 50.87
CA LYS A 26 -42.44 27.51 51.94
C LYS A 26 -42.68 28.98 52.29
N PRO A 27 -43.87 29.36 52.79
CA PRO A 27 -44.16 30.74 53.22
C PRO A 27 -43.14 31.32 54.22
N ALA A 28 -42.56 30.47 55.08
CA ALA A 28 -41.52 30.88 56.04
C ALA A 28 -40.17 31.21 55.35
N GLU A 29 -39.85 30.52 54.26
CA GLU A 29 -38.63 30.72 53.48
C GLU A 29 -38.76 31.96 52.59
N ILE A 30 -39.94 32.15 51.98
CA ILE A 30 -40.29 33.37 51.24
C ILE A 30 -40.17 34.59 52.15
N ALA A 31 -40.75 34.53 53.36
CA ALA A 31 -40.67 35.61 54.35
C ALA A 31 -39.21 35.93 54.74
N ARG A 32 -38.38 34.91 54.94
CA ARG A 32 -36.96 35.07 55.29
C ARG A 32 -36.16 35.69 54.14
N LYS A 33 -36.35 35.23 52.91
CA LYS A 33 -35.61 35.69 51.72
C LYS A 33 -36.01 37.10 51.28
N LEU A 34 -37.25 37.53 51.55
CA LEU A 34 -37.69 38.91 51.23
C LEU A 34 -37.21 39.96 52.25
N GLY A 35 -36.79 39.54 53.46
CA GLY A 35 -36.26 40.42 54.50
C GLY A 35 -37.31 41.35 55.14
N GLY A 36 -37.42 41.35 56.47
CA GLY A 36 -38.29 42.31 57.19
C GLY A 36 -39.80 42.08 57.08
N VAL A 37 -40.25 40.88 56.68
CA VAL A 37 -41.68 40.51 56.55
C VAL A 37 -41.98 39.26 57.37
N HIS A 38 -43.08 39.25 58.13
CA HIS A 38 -43.47 38.12 58.96
C HIS A 38 -44.19 37.03 58.14
N ARG A 39 -44.03 35.74 58.51
CA ARG A 39 -44.64 34.59 57.82
C ARG A 39 -46.15 34.76 57.62
N SER A 40 -46.86 35.23 58.65
CA SER A 40 -48.32 35.45 58.59
C SER A 40 -48.73 36.49 57.54
N THR A 41 -47.86 37.47 57.25
CA THR A 41 -48.09 38.44 56.18
C THR A 41 -48.00 37.79 54.80
N ILE A 42 -47.02 36.90 54.59
CA ILE A 42 -46.89 36.14 53.34
C ILE A 42 -48.09 35.21 53.15
N THR A 43 -48.45 34.41 54.16
CA THR A 43 -49.58 33.46 54.06
C THR A 43 -50.90 34.16 53.78
N ARG A 44 -51.15 35.36 54.35
CA ARG A 44 -52.38 36.13 54.08
C ARG A 44 -52.45 36.67 52.65
N MET A 45 -51.33 36.74 51.93
CA MET A 45 -51.30 37.21 50.55
C MET A 45 -51.58 36.08 49.54
N LEU A 46 -51.79 34.84 49.99
CA LEU A 46 -52.06 33.70 49.12
C LEU A 46 -53.30 33.92 48.24
N ASP A 47 -54.39 34.43 48.83
CA ASP A 47 -55.65 34.71 48.12
C ASP A 47 -55.50 35.85 47.09
N ASP A 48 -54.43 36.63 47.18
CA ASP A 48 -54.13 37.76 46.31
C ASP A 48 -53.07 37.44 45.25
N LEU A 49 -52.48 36.24 45.26
CA LEU A 49 -51.49 35.85 44.27
C LEU A 49 -52.14 35.51 42.91
N PRO A 50 -51.43 35.72 41.80
CA PRO A 50 -51.85 35.24 40.49
C PRO A 50 -52.14 33.73 40.51
N LYS A 51 -53.13 33.28 39.73
CA LYS A 51 -53.59 31.88 39.70
C LYS A 51 -52.52 30.87 39.25
N HIS A 52 -51.47 31.33 38.57
CA HIS A 52 -50.33 30.51 38.17
C HIS A 52 -49.35 30.24 39.32
N ILE A 53 -49.56 30.81 40.51
CA ILE A 53 -48.84 30.43 41.73
C ILE A 53 -49.78 29.60 42.58
N TYR A 54 -49.42 28.34 42.81
CA TYR A 54 -50.23 27.40 43.58
C TYR A 54 -49.46 26.86 44.79
N VAL A 55 -50.20 26.34 45.77
CA VAL A 55 -49.61 25.61 46.89
C VAL A 55 -49.61 24.13 46.53
N ASP A 56 -48.42 23.54 46.50
CA ASP A 56 -48.26 22.12 46.25
C ASP A 56 -48.50 21.35 47.55
N GLU A 57 -49.68 20.76 47.67
CA GLU A 57 -50.10 20.00 48.87
C GLU A 57 -49.32 18.69 49.04
N PHE A 58 -48.69 18.19 47.97
CA PHE A 58 -47.89 16.96 47.99
C PHE A 58 -46.40 17.23 48.24
N ASP A 59 -45.97 18.50 48.17
CA ASP A 59 -44.60 18.95 48.48
C ASP A 59 -44.60 19.93 49.66
N ASP A 60 -45.12 19.45 50.80
CA ASP A 60 -45.03 20.08 52.12
C ASP A 60 -45.50 21.55 52.15
N GLY A 61 -46.53 21.86 51.36
CA GLY A 61 -47.17 23.16 51.30
C GLY A 61 -46.31 24.28 50.70
N LYS A 62 -45.32 23.93 49.86
CA LYS A 62 -44.52 24.92 49.13
C LYS A 62 -45.34 25.65 48.08
N TRP A 63 -45.01 26.91 47.85
CA TRP A 63 -45.61 27.71 46.80
C TRP A 63 -44.76 27.52 45.54
N LYS A 64 -45.41 27.18 44.42
CA LYS A 64 -44.78 26.89 43.13
C LYS A 64 -45.46 27.66 42.01
N ILE A 65 -44.72 27.85 40.92
CA ILE A 65 -45.26 28.38 39.67
C ILE A 65 -45.71 27.20 38.81
N ASP A 66 -46.95 27.27 38.33
CA ASP A 66 -47.42 26.44 37.23
C ASP A 66 -46.81 26.95 35.92
N TRP A 67 -45.74 26.28 35.49
CA TRP A 67 -44.97 26.66 34.31
C TRP A 67 -45.72 26.47 33.00
N ASP A 68 -46.74 25.60 32.95
CA ASP A 68 -47.53 25.38 31.73
C ASP A 68 -48.56 26.52 31.51
N SER A 69 -48.93 27.27 32.56
CA SER A 69 -49.84 28.43 32.47
C SER A 69 -49.15 29.80 32.67
N TYR A 70 -47.84 29.82 32.97
CA TYR A 70 -47.07 31.03 33.21
C TYR A 70 -46.85 31.88 31.95
N MET A 71 -47.32 33.13 31.95
CA MET A 71 -46.98 34.11 30.91
C MET A 71 -45.75 34.94 31.30
N VAL A 72 -44.69 34.87 30.49
CA VAL A 72 -43.45 35.61 30.72
C VAL A 72 -43.67 37.12 30.56
N ASN A 73 -43.52 37.87 31.65
CA ASN A 73 -43.56 39.33 31.64
C ASN A 73 -42.15 39.92 31.46
N ILE A 74 -41.82 40.34 30.24
CA ILE A 74 -40.52 40.96 29.92
C ILE A 74 -40.66 42.49 29.95
N ARG A 75 -39.78 43.18 30.68
CA ARG A 75 -39.64 44.63 30.61
C ARG A 75 -38.45 44.96 29.72
N LEU A 76 -38.70 45.63 28.60
CA LEU A 76 -37.66 46.10 27.68
C LEU A 76 -37.57 47.62 27.71
N SER A 77 -36.36 48.14 27.67
CA SER A 77 -36.08 49.53 27.30
C SER A 77 -36.38 49.78 25.82
N LEU A 78 -36.44 51.05 25.42
CA LEU A 78 -36.63 51.42 24.02
C LEU A 78 -35.50 50.89 23.12
N HIS A 79 -34.26 50.88 23.61
CA HIS A 79 -33.10 50.38 22.85
C HIS A 79 -33.14 48.85 22.70
N GLU A 80 -33.52 48.11 23.74
CA GLU A 80 -33.68 46.66 23.67
C GLU A 80 -34.84 46.27 22.75
N ALA A 81 -35.96 46.99 22.83
CA ALA A 81 -37.07 46.78 21.90
C ALA A 81 -36.62 47.04 20.44
N MET A 82 -35.86 48.10 20.19
CA MET A 82 -35.30 48.39 18.86
C MET A 82 -34.35 47.30 18.37
N ALA A 83 -33.49 46.75 19.23
CA ALA A 83 -32.62 45.63 18.89
C ALA A 83 -33.44 44.39 18.48
N VAL A 84 -34.51 44.07 19.22
CA VAL A 84 -35.44 42.98 18.87
C VAL A 84 -36.14 43.25 17.53
N HIS A 85 -36.52 44.51 17.25
CA HIS A 85 -37.09 44.88 15.96
C HIS A 85 -36.12 44.72 14.81
N LEU A 86 -34.88 45.17 14.93
CA LEU A 86 -33.87 45.00 13.88
C LEU A 86 -33.61 43.51 13.61
N ALA A 87 -33.46 42.70 14.66
CA ALA A 87 -33.28 41.25 14.53
C ALA A 87 -34.48 40.59 13.85
N THR A 88 -35.70 40.97 14.23
CA THR A 88 -36.91 40.39 13.65
C THR A 88 -37.17 40.93 12.24
N ARG A 89 -36.79 42.16 11.93
CA ARG A 89 -36.88 42.73 10.58
C ARG A 89 -35.89 42.08 9.62
N LEU A 90 -34.68 41.73 10.07
CA LEU A 90 -33.76 40.89 9.30
C LEU A 90 -34.39 39.53 9.02
N LEU A 91 -35.02 38.92 10.03
CA LEU A 91 -35.74 37.66 9.88
C LEU A 91 -36.95 37.79 8.93
N ALA A 92 -37.69 38.90 8.95
CA ALA A 92 -38.81 39.18 8.05
C ALA A 92 -38.36 39.34 6.59
N LYS A 93 -37.22 39.98 6.38
CA LYS A 93 -36.67 40.24 5.05
C LYS A 93 -36.13 38.97 4.39
N TRP A 94 -35.65 38.03 5.18
CA TRP A 94 -34.97 36.82 4.71
C TRP A 94 -35.81 35.56 4.83
N SER A 95 -36.80 35.50 5.73
CA SER A 95 -37.77 34.40 5.77
C SER A 95 -38.83 34.59 4.69
N ASN A 96 -38.98 33.61 3.81
CA ASN A 96 -40.11 33.53 2.88
C ASN A 96 -41.32 32.78 3.46
N ARG A 97 -41.22 32.29 4.71
CA ARG A 97 -42.26 31.52 5.40
C ARG A 97 -42.94 32.35 6.47
N ARG A 98 -44.26 32.19 6.58
CA ARG A 98 -45.08 32.83 7.59
C ARG A 98 -44.71 32.31 8.98
N ASN A 99 -44.18 33.16 9.85
CA ASN A 99 -43.86 32.84 11.24
C ASN A 99 -44.79 33.64 12.17
N HIS A 100 -45.95 33.04 12.48
CA HIS A 100 -46.96 33.70 13.30
C HIS A 100 -46.47 34.06 14.69
N HIS A 101 -45.54 33.29 15.27
CA HIS A 101 -44.95 33.57 16.58
C HIS A 101 -44.11 34.85 16.58
N ALA A 102 -43.28 35.05 15.54
CA ALA A 102 -42.47 36.25 15.38
C ALA A 102 -43.35 37.50 15.09
N GLY A 103 -44.36 37.37 14.23
CA GLY A 103 -45.33 38.43 13.94
C GLY A 103 -46.13 38.85 15.17
N ALA A 104 -46.63 37.88 15.95
CA ALA A 104 -47.34 38.13 17.19
C ALA A 104 -46.46 38.80 18.25
N ALA A 105 -45.18 38.40 18.37
CA ALA A 105 -44.23 39.04 19.28
C ALA A 105 -43.98 40.51 18.92
N LEU A 106 -43.72 40.81 17.64
CA LEU A 106 -43.58 42.20 17.17
C LEU A 106 -44.83 43.03 17.36
N ARG A 107 -46.01 42.44 17.12
CA ARG A 107 -47.29 43.13 17.31
C ARG A 107 -47.51 43.51 18.77
N LYS A 108 -47.22 42.59 19.70
CA LYS A 108 -47.27 42.86 21.14
C LYS A 108 -46.30 43.98 21.54
N LEU A 109 -45.06 43.95 21.06
CA LEU A 109 -44.06 44.99 21.31
C LEU A 109 -44.48 46.35 20.73
N GLY A 110 -44.99 46.37 19.49
CA GLY A 110 -45.52 47.56 18.84
C GLY A 110 -46.65 48.18 19.66
N ILE A 111 -47.64 47.38 20.07
CA ILE A 111 -48.76 47.85 20.92
C ILE A 111 -48.25 48.42 22.24
N SER A 112 -47.33 47.74 22.92
CA SER A 112 -46.76 48.20 24.19
C SER A 112 -45.97 49.52 24.06
N LEU A 113 -45.37 49.80 22.90
CA LEU A 113 -44.63 51.03 22.62
C LEU A 113 -45.51 52.20 22.16
N LYS A 114 -46.79 51.97 21.87
CA LYS A 114 -47.69 52.97 21.25
C LYS A 114 -47.74 54.31 21.98
N HIS A 115 -47.67 54.29 23.31
CA HIS A 115 -47.70 55.50 24.14
C HIS A 115 -46.31 56.10 24.39
N LEU A 116 -45.24 55.32 24.25
CA LEU A 116 -43.89 55.72 24.63
C LEU A 116 -43.07 56.21 23.42
N ALA A 117 -43.27 55.61 22.25
CA ALA A 117 -42.60 55.95 21.00
C ALA A 117 -43.49 55.61 19.79
N PRO A 118 -44.49 56.46 19.46
CA PRO A 118 -45.52 56.14 18.45
C PRO A 118 -44.95 55.88 17.04
N PHE A 119 -43.97 56.68 16.58
CA PHE A 119 -43.33 56.44 15.28
C PHE A 119 -42.61 55.09 15.20
N VAL A 120 -41.98 54.66 16.30
CA VAL A 120 -41.30 53.36 16.38
C VAL A 120 -42.34 52.23 16.43
N SER A 121 -43.42 52.43 17.20
CA SER A 121 -44.56 51.51 17.28
C SER A 121 -45.14 51.19 15.89
N ASP A 122 -45.37 52.22 15.06
CA ASP A 122 -45.91 52.04 13.70
C ASP A 122 -44.99 51.17 12.83
N HIS A 123 -43.67 51.32 12.94
CA HIS A 123 -42.72 50.47 12.21
C HIS A 123 -42.72 49.01 12.69
N PHE A 124 -42.92 48.76 13.99
CA PHE A 124 -43.06 47.40 14.52
C PHE A 124 -44.35 46.75 14.03
N LEU A 125 -45.47 47.48 14.06
CA LEU A 125 -46.76 47.01 13.59
C LEU A 125 -46.73 46.73 12.09
N ALA A 126 -46.16 47.61 11.28
CA ALA A 126 -45.97 47.40 9.84
C ALA A 126 -45.09 46.18 9.55
N SER A 127 -44.03 45.95 10.34
CA SER A 127 -43.19 44.76 10.18
C SER A 127 -43.92 43.48 10.57
N ALA A 128 -44.76 43.53 11.62
CA ALA A 128 -45.63 42.41 12.00
C ALA A 128 -46.68 42.10 10.91
N GLU A 129 -47.23 43.13 10.26
CA GLU A 129 -48.15 42.95 9.13
C GLU A 129 -47.48 42.31 7.91
N VAL A 130 -46.25 42.70 7.57
CA VAL A 130 -45.49 42.05 6.49
C VAL A 130 -45.23 40.57 6.80
N MET A 131 -44.95 40.23 8.07
CA MET A 131 -44.77 38.84 8.53
C MET A 131 -46.06 38.02 8.58
N ASP A 132 -47.21 38.68 8.76
CA ASP A 132 -48.52 38.02 8.78
C ASP A 132 -49.24 38.07 7.41
N GLY A 133 -48.66 38.75 6.41
CA GLY A 133 -49.28 39.01 5.11
C GLY A 133 -49.38 37.78 4.20
N GLU A 134 -50.38 37.79 3.31
CA GLU A 134 -50.69 36.67 2.38
C GLU A 134 -49.58 36.37 1.36
N ALA A 135 -48.64 37.30 1.15
CA ALA A 135 -47.50 37.13 0.26
C ALA A 135 -46.43 36.15 0.81
N GLN A 136 -46.48 35.79 2.09
CA GLN A 136 -45.56 34.82 2.69
C GLN A 136 -46.11 33.39 2.59
N TYR A 137 -45.24 32.43 2.26
CA TYR A 137 -45.62 31.02 2.10
C TYR A 137 -46.04 30.41 3.45
N TYR A 138 -47.29 29.95 3.53
CA TYR A 138 -47.78 29.21 4.70
C TYR A 138 -47.35 27.75 4.62
N ASP A 139 -46.37 27.36 5.43
CA ASP A 139 -45.91 25.98 5.58
C ASP A 139 -46.37 25.43 6.94
N PRO A 140 -47.52 24.73 7.00
CA PRO A 140 -48.04 24.19 8.27
C PRO A 140 -47.15 23.08 8.85
N VAL A 141 -46.30 22.45 8.03
CA VAL A 141 -45.36 21.43 8.49
C VAL A 141 -44.20 22.11 9.20
N TYR A 142 -43.64 23.17 8.62
CA TYR A 142 -42.56 23.94 9.24
C TYR A 142 -42.93 24.53 10.60
N LEU A 143 -44.12 25.12 10.72
CA LEU A 143 -44.60 25.67 11.99
C LEU A 143 -44.70 24.59 13.07
N ARG A 144 -45.32 23.45 12.71
CA ARG A 144 -45.41 22.28 13.60
C ARG A 144 -44.02 21.76 14.00
N VAL A 145 -43.07 21.72 13.06
CA VAL A 145 -41.68 21.34 13.31
C VAL A 145 -41.03 22.26 14.32
N LEU A 146 -41.13 23.57 14.12
CA LEU A 146 -40.55 24.56 15.01
C LEU A 146 -41.16 24.49 16.43
N GLU A 147 -42.48 24.41 16.52
CA GLU A 147 -43.21 24.28 17.79
C GLU A 147 -42.83 23.00 18.54
N THR A 148 -42.82 21.86 17.83
CA THR A 148 -42.52 20.56 18.41
C THR A 148 -41.06 20.47 18.85
N LEU A 149 -40.11 20.96 18.04
CA LEU A 149 -38.70 21.04 18.42
C LEU A 149 -38.47 21.97 19.60
N THR A 150 -39.14 23.13 19.65
CA THR A 150 -39.00 24.07 20.77
C THR A 150 -39.49 23.44 22.08
N ARG A 151 -40.65 22.77 22.05
CA ARG A 151 -41.19 22.04 23.21
C ARG A 151 -40.26 20.90 23.62
N ALA A 152 -39.81 20.08 22.67
CA ALA A 152 -38.95 18.94 22.93
C ALA A 152 -37.56 19.33 23.44
N TRP A 153 -36.96 20.40 22.91
CA TRP A 153 -35.70 20.97 23.38
C TRP A 153 -35.83 21.50 24.81
N SER A 154 -36.90 22.26 25.10
CA SER A 154 -37.18 22.80 26.43
C SER A 154 -37.38 21.69 27.48
N LYS A 155 -38.17 20.65 27.16
CA LYS A 155 -38.45 19.52 28.08
C LYS A 155 -37.41 18.39 28.04
N LYS A 156 -36.33 18.56 27.26
CA LYS A 156 -35.31 17.52 26.99
C LYS A 156 -35.92 16.17 26.60
N ARG A 157 -36.84 16.19 25.64
CA ARG A 157 -37.54 15.02 25.09
C ARG A 157 -37.11 14.70 23.67
N MET A 158 -36.97 13.42 23.37
CA MET A 158 -36.68 12.94 22.03
C MET A 158 -37.82 13.30 21.07
N VAL A 159 -37.49 13.40 19.78
CA VAL A 159 -38.47 13.53 18.70
C VAL A 159 -38.21 12.47 17.64
N LYS A 160 -39.26 12.06 16.97
CA LYS A 160 -39.18 11.26 15.75
C LYS A 160 -39.36 12.19 14.56
N ILE A 161 -38.42 12.21 13.62
CA ILE A 161 -38.42 13.12 12.47
C ILE A 161 -38.35 12.35 11.15
N LYS A 162 -39.07 12.81 10.13
CA LYS A 162 -38.91 12.35 8.73
C LYS A 162 -38.21 13.45 7.93
N HIS A 163 -36.95 13.26 7.54
CA HIS A 163 -36.14 14.27 6.87
C HIS A 163 -35.80 13.88 5.43
N LYS A 164 -35.98 14.82 4.48
CA LYS A 164 -35.66 14.64 3.06
C LYS A 164 -34.17 14.95 2.78
N LYS A 165 -33.40 13.97 2.27
CA LYS A 165 -32.01 14.17 1.83
C LYS A 165 -31.94 15.02 0.56
N GLU A 166 -30.88 15.84 0.46
CA GLU A 166 -30.63 16.76 -0.66
C GLU A 166 -30.32 16.02 -1.96
N ASP A 167 -29.32 15.15 -1.94
CA ASP A 167 -28.75 14.54 -3.15
C ASP A 167 -29.66 13.50 -3.81
N THR A 168 -30.43 12.76 -3.00
CA THR A 168 -31.25 11.62 -3.46
C THR A 168 -32.75 11.90 -3.44
N GLY A 169 -33.18 12.99 -2.79
CA GLY A 169 -34.59 13.28 -2.55
C GLY A 169 -35.32 12.28 -1.64
N LYS A 170 -34.63 11.23 -1.15
CA LYS A 170 -35.21 10.18 -0.30
C LYS A 170 -35.57 10.75 1.08
N VAL A 171 -36.73 10.36 1.59
CA VAL A 171 -37.17 10.69 2.95
C VAL A 171 -36.76 9.55 3.88
N ASN A 172 -36.00 9.87 4.92
CA ASN A 172 -35.59 8.93 5.94
C ASN A 172 -36.19 9.33 7.28
N GLU A 173 -36.42 8.34 8.13
CA GLU A 173 -36.96 8.51 9.47
C GLU A 173 -35.84 8.36 10.51
N TYR A 174 -35.83 9.22 11.51
CA TYR A 174 -34.83 9.26 12.57
C TYR A 174 -35.49 9.47 13.93
N LYS A 175 -34.94 8.82 14.95
CA LYS A 175 -35.17 9.18 16.36
C LYS A 175 -34.06 10.13 16.78
N PHE A 176 -34.40 11.30 17.28
CA PHE A 176 -33.50 12.45 17.37
C PHE A 176 -33.60 13.20 18.69
N ALA A 177 -32.46 13.49 19.30
CA ALA A 177 -32.28 14.30 20.49
C ALA A 177 -31.84 15.73 20.08
N PRO A 178 -32.72 16.74 20.09
CA PRO A 178 -32.36 18.10 19.66
C PRO A 178 -31.49 18.78 20.73
N TYR A 179 -30.23 19.13 20.43
CA TYR A 179 -29.34 19.77 21.40
C TYR A 179 -29.34 21.29 21.29
N PHE A 180 -29.42 21.80 20.06
CA PHE A 180 -29.30 23.23 19.79
C PHE A 180 -29.98 23.61 18.47
N ILE A 181 -30.65 24.77 18.42
CA ILE A 181 -31.31 25.29 17.22
C ILE A 181 -30.58 26.56 16.80
N GLU A 182 -30.04 26.59 15.58
CA GLU A 182 -29.21 27.67 15.06
C GLU A 182 -29.75 28.23 13.74
N PRO A 183 -29.95 29.55 13.61
CA PRO A 183 -30.27 30.18 12.34
C PRO A 183 -29.02 30.29 11.45
N TYR A 184 -29.15 29.97 10.16
CA TYR A 184 -28.07 30.12 9.16
C TYR A 184 -28.32 31.34 8.25
N PRO A 185 -27.59 32.46 8.42
CA PRO A 185 -27.88 33.72 7.73
C PRO A 185 -27.70 33.70 6.21
N LEU A 186 -26.64 33.07 5.70
CA LEU A 186 -26.33 33.02 4.25
C LEU A 186 -27.36 32.20 3.46
N GLY A 187 -27.86 31.11 4.05
CA GLY A 187 -28.89 30.24 3.44
C GLY A 187 -30.33 30.63 3.80
N GLN A 188 -30.51 31.61 4.69
CA GLN A 188 -31.82 32.07 5.21
C GLN A 188 -32.67 30.95 5.82
N THR A 189 -32.04 30.01 6.52
CA THR A 189 -32.69 28.75 6.95
C THR A 189 -32.36 28.39 8.38
N THR A 190 -33.23 27.65 9.05
CA THR A 190 -33.00 27.22 10.44
C THR A 190 -32.52 25.78 10.48
N HIS A 191 -31.53 25.50 11.33
CA HIS A 191 -31.00 24.16 11.54
C HIS A 191 -31.11 23.73 12.99
N VAL A 192 -31.19 22.41 13.21
CA VAL A 192 -31.12 21.81 14.54
C VAL A 192 -29.97 20.81 14.58
N ILE A 193 -29.11 20.97 15.57
CA ILE A 193 -27.99 20.08 15.88
C ILE A 193 -28.45 19.15 16.99
N GLY A 194 -28.15 17.86 16.85
CA GLY A 194 -28.52 16.87 17.86
C GLY A 194 -27.94 15.50 17.58
N ARG A 195 -28.37 14.49 18.32
CA ARG A 195 -27.94 13.10 18.11
C ARG A 195 -29.07 12.22 17.59
N ILE A 196 -28.76 11.30 16.69
CA ILE A 196 -29.69 10.26 16.24
C ILE A 196 -29.47 8.94 16.99
N TYR A 197 -30.55 8.16 17.15
CA TYR A 197 -30.54 6.85 17.79
C TYR A 197 -31.17 5.78 16.88
N PRO A 198 -30.65 4.53 16.91
CA PRO A 198 -29.66 3.99 17.86
C PRO A 198 -28.19 4.20 17.49
N GLU A 199 -27.88 4.85 16.36
CA GLU A 199 -26.52 4.96 15.82
C GLU A 199 -25.57 5.82 16.69
N ASP A 200 -26.12 6.65 17.59
CA ASP A 200 -25.40 7.57 18.49
C ASP A 200 -24.48 8.57 17.75
N ILE A 201 -24.93 9.01 16.57
CA ILE A 201 -24.20 9.95 15.71
C ILE A 201 -24.78 11.36 15.86
N ARG A 202 -23.91 12.37 15.94
CA ARG A 202 -24.32 13.79 15.91
C ARG A 202 -24.61 14.23 14.48
N LEU A 203 -25.77 14.83 14.25
CA LEU A 203 -26.19 15.32 12.93
C LEU A 203 -26.85 16.69 13.02
N THR A 204 -26.73 17.44 11.93
CA THR A 204 -27.40 18.73 11.70
C THR A 204 -28.52 18.54 10.69
N PHE A 205 -29.75 18.87 11.07
CA PHE A 205 -30.90 18.82 10.18
C PHE A 205 -31.39 20.21 9.81
N LYS A 206 -31.71 20.40 8.53
CA LYS A 206 -32.35 21.61 8.01
C LYS A 206 -33.86 21.51 8.25
N LEU A 207 -34.43 22.46 9.01
CA LEU A 207 -35.84 22.38 9.42
C LEU A 207 -36.79 22.35 8.22
N GLU A 208 -36.48 23.08 7.15
CA GLU A 208 -37.30 23.16 5.94
C GLU A 208 -37.37 21.84 5.15
N ARG A 209 -36.52 20.87 5.48
CA ARG A 209 -36.49 19.53 4.88
C ARG A 209 -37.15 18.46 5.73
N ILE A 210 -37.58 18.80 6.96
CA ILE A 210 -38.38 17.92 7.80
C ILE A 210 -39.82 17.90 7.26
N ARG A 211 -40.29 16.70 6.92
CA ARG A 211 -41.63 16.45 6.36
C ARG A 211 -42.66 16.10 7.41
N ASP A 212 -42.21 15.61 8.55
CA ASP A 212 -43.04 15.18 9.65
C ASP A 212 -42.23 15.14 10.95
N ILE A 213 -42.89 15.41 12.06
CA ILE A 213 -42.29 15.34 13.40
C ILE A 213 -43.32 14.85 14.42
N GLU A 214 -42.90 13.96 15.31
CA GLU A 214 -43.71 13.45 16.40
C GLU A 214 -42.90 13.57 17.72
N PRO A 215 -43.47 14.16 18.79
CA PRO A 215 -42.81 14.19 20.09
C PRO A 215 -42.82 12.81 20.74
N LEU A 216 -41.71 12.43 21.38
CA LEU A 216 -41.61 11.23 22.20
C LEU A 216 -41.54 11.67 23.67
N ASP A 217 -42.69 12.08 24.21
CA ASP A 217 -42.79 12.71 25.55
C ASP A 217 -42.34 11.77 26.69
N ASP A 218 -42.35 10.45 26.47
CA ASP A 218 -41.90 9.44 27.44
C ASP A 218 -40.38 9.15 27.38
N GLU A 219 -39.66 9.80 26.47
CA GLU A 219 -38.26 9.50 26.17
C GLU A 219 -37.34 10.70 26.45
N PRO A 220 -36.75 10.81 27.66
CA PRO A 220 -35.83 11.88 28.00
C PRO A 220 -34.45 11.69 27.38
N TYR A 221 -33.72 12.79 27.18
CA TYR A 221 -32.29 12.76 26.85
C TYR A 221 -31.50 13.74 27.71
N THR A 222 -30.18 13.53 27.80
CA THR A 222 -29.23 14.46 28.40
C THR A 222 -28.34 15.06 27.32
N ILE A 223 -27.99 16.33 27.48
CA ILE A 223 -26.96 16.98 26.66
C ILE A 223 -25.64 16.76 27.39
N PRO A 224 -24.60 16.22 26.73
CA PRO A 224 -23.28 16.07 27.34
C PRO A 224 -22.71 17.39 27.87
N ASP A 225 -22.04 17.37 29.03
CA ASP A 225 -21.49 18.58 29.67
C ASP A 225 -20.35 19.22 28.85
N ASP A 226 -19.72 18.44 27.97
CA ASP A 226 -18.68 18.87 27.02
C ASP A 226 -19.24 19.44 25.71
N PHE A 227 -20.56 19.46 25.52
CA PHE A 227 -21.17 20.04 24.33
C PHE A 227 -21.27 21.57 24.44
N ASN A 228 -20.37 22.28 23.76
CA ASN A 228 -20.43 23.73 23.59
C ASN A 228 -20.72 24.11 22.12
N PRO A 229 -21.92 24.64 21.78
CA PRO A 229 -22.26 24.98 20.41
C PRO A 229 -21.40 26.11 19.82
N ARG A 230 -20.82 26.98 20.66
CA ARG A 230 -19.94 28.07 20.18
C ARG A 230 -18.56 27.56 19.78
N GLU A 231 -18.03 26.58 20.51
CA GLU A 231 -16.76 25.93 20.15
C GLU A 231 -16.93 25.05 18.91
N LEU A 232 -18.06 24.34 18.82
CA LEU A 232 -18.39 23.46 17.70
C LEU A 232 -18.45 24.19 16.35
N LEU A 233 -18.91 25.44 16.34
CA LEU A 233 -19.07 26.25 15.13
C LEU A 233 -17.97 27.31 14.97
N ALA A 234 -16.92 27.28 15.79
CA ALA A 234 -15.91 28.35 15.82
C ALA A 234 -15.14 28.52 14.49
N ASN A 235 -14.92 27.40 13.78
CA ASN A 235 -14.25 27.36 12.47
C ASN A 235 -15.20 27.00 11.32
N ALA A 236 -16.51 26.91 11.58
CA ALA A 236 -17.50 26.65 10.54
C ALA A 236 -17.73 27.94 9.72
N TRP A 237 -17.76 27.84 8.38
CA TRP A 237 -18.10 29.00 7.54
C TRP A 237 -19.57 29.41 7.73
N GLY A 238 -20.43 28.41 7.91
CA GLY A 238 -21.84 28.56 8.28
C GLY A 238 -22.22 27.57 9.37
N ILE A 239 -22.79 26.45 8.97
CA ILE A 239 -23.29 25.41 9.89
C ILE A 239 -22.70 24.03 9.61
N TRP A 240 -21.82 23.93 8.60
CA TRP A 240 -21.15 22.69 8.25
C TRP A 240 -19.83 22.62 9.02
N TYR A 241 -19.75 21.64 9.90
CA TYR A 241 -18.53 21.27 10.62
C TYR A 241 -18.27 19.78 10.40
N THR A 242 -17.03 19.36 10.56
CA THR A 242 -16.62 17.95 10.45
C THR A 242 -15.74 17.57 11.64
N ASP A 243 -15.64 16.28 11.95
CA ASP A 243 -14.70 15.80 12.99
C ASP A 243 -13.23 15.83 12.51
N LYS A 244 -12.95 16.37 11.31
CA LYS A 244 -11.61 16.52 10.75
C LYS A 244 -11.00 17.84 11.20
N GLU A 245 -9.67 17.92 11.19
CA GLU A 245 -9.01 19.20 11.47
C GLU A 245 -9.42 20.28 10.45
N PRO A 246 -9.63 21.53 10.91
CA PRO A 246 -9.91 22.66 10.04
C PRO A 246 -8.85 22.84 8.95
N GLN A 247 -9.27 23.07 7.71
CA GLN A 247 -8.37 23.26 6.58
C GLN A 247 -7.94 24.72 6.44
N ASP A 248 -6.67 24.93 6.10
CA ASP A 248 -6.16 26.26 5.77
C ASP A 248 -6.72 26.73 4.41
N VAL A 249 -7.54 27.78 4.45
CA VAL A 249 -8.06 28.47 3.27
C VAL A 249 -7.22 29.70 3.03
N ALA A 250 -6.78 29.90 1.79
CA ALA A 250 -6.06 31.10 1.37
C ALA A 250 -6.64 31.61 0.05
N LEU A 251 -7.05 32.88 0.04
CA LEU A 251 -7.64 33.57 -1.10
C LEU A 251 -6.81 34.81 -1.45
N LYS A 252 -6.69 35.11 -2.74
CA LYS A 252 -6.07 36.34 -3.24
C LYS A 252 -7.13 37.18 -3.95
N PHE A 253 -7.43 38.34 -3.42
CA PHE A 253 -8.33 39.32 -4.05
C PHE A 253 -7.51 40.27 -4.93
N ARG A 254 -8.05 40.61 -6.10
CA ARG A 254 -7.39 41.46 -7.10
C ARG A 254 -6.98 42.81 -6.52
N ALA A 255 -5.92 43.39 -7.10
CA ALA A 255 -5.44 44.73 -6.81
C ALA A 255 -6.42 45.83 -7.28
N ASP A 256 -7.54 45.97 -6.56
CA ASP A 256 -8.55 47.01 -6.74
C ASP A 256 -8.91 47.63 -5.37
N PRO A 257 -8.69 48.94 -5.15
CA PRO A 257 -8.94 49.59 -3.87
C PRO A 257 -10.39 49.44 -3.36
N HIS A 258 -11.37 49.39 -4.25
CA HIS A 258 -12.77 49.22 -3.87
C HIS A 258 -13.04 47.82 -3.32
N ILE A 259 -12.42 46.80 -3.93
CA ILE A 259 -12.56 45.40 -3.53
C ILE A 259 -11.84 45.14 -2.22
N VAL A 260 -10.61 45.61 -2.10
CA VAL A 260 -9.81 45.48 -0.86
C VAL A 260 -10.49 46.17 0.32
N SER A 261 -11.02 47.38 0.13
CA SER A 261 -11.81 48.08 1.18
C SER A 261 -13.03 47.27 1.59
N ARG A 262 -13.82 46.80 0.61
CA ARG A 262 -15.06 46.07 0.86
C ARG A 262 -14.83 44.74 1.60
N VAL A 263 -13.73 44.03 1.30
CA VAL A 263 -13.38 42.81 2.05
C VAL A 263 -13.03 43.15 3.50
N LYS A 264 -12.30 44.25 3.74
CA LYS A 264 -11.86 44.67 5.08
C LYS A 264 -12.94 45.35 5.92
N GLU A 265 -14.01 45.87 5.31
CA GLU A 265 -15.14 46.52 6.00
C GLU A 265 -15.94 45.56 6.89
N THR A 266 -15.88 44.26 6.59
CA THR A 266 -16.62 43.22 7.31
C THR A 266 -15.64 42.18 7.81
N ARG A 267 -15.75 41.81 9.09
CA ARG A 267 -15.08 40.62 9.59
C ARG A 267 -15.90 39.39 9.22
N TRP A 268 -15.41 38.57 8.29
CA TRP A 268 -16.17 37.43 7.75
C TRP A 268 -16.04 36.18 8.62
N GLN A 269 -14.87 36.00 9.23
CA GLN A 269 -14.61 34.89 10.15
C GLN A 269 -13.86 35.33 11.41
N SER A 270 -14.07 34.60 12.50
CA SER A 270 -13.43 34.91 13.79
C SER A 270 -11.92 34.71 13.72
N GLY A 271 -11.44 33.72 12.97
CA GLY A 271 -10.02 33.42 12.77
C GLY A 271 -9.37 34.01 11.52
N GLU A 272 -10.01 34.98 10.85
CA GLU A 272 -9.47 35.51 9.59
C GLU A 272 -8.24 36.41 9.78
N ARG A 273 -7.31 36.31 8.83
CA ARG A 273 -6.15 37.18 8.69
C ARG A 273 -6.14 37.77 7.29
N THR A 274 -5.84 39.07 7.21
CA THR A 274 -5.67 39.75 5.93
C THR A 274 -4.34 40.49 5.87
N ASP A 275 -3.62 40.38 4.76
CA ASP A 275 -2.35 41.07 4.52
C ASP A 275 -2.38 41.75 3.15
N ASP A 276 -2.01 43.03 3.09
CA ASP A 276 -1.85 43.77 1.83
C ASP A 276 -0.55 43.35 1.14
N LEU A 277 -0.64 42.99 -0.14
CA LEU A 277 0.51 42.57 -0.93
C LEU A 277 1.13 43.76 -1.69
N PRO A 278 2.44 43.72 -2.03
CA PRO A 278 3.12 44.82 -2.72
C PRO A 278 2.55 45.18 -4.10
N ASP A 279 1.83 44.27 -4.74
CA ASP A 279 1.15 44.47 -6.02
C ASP A 279 -0.22 45.15 -5.88
N GLY A 280 -0.61 45.55 -4.66
CA GLY A 280 -1.90 46.17 -4.33
C GLY A 280 -3.04 45.18 -4.12
N SER A 281 -2.79 43.87 -4.25
CA SER A 281 -3.77 42.82 -4.01
C SER A 281 -3.90 42.49 -2.52
N LEU A 282 -5.01 41.85 -2.12
CA LEU A 282 -5.25 41.47 -0.72
C LEU A 282 -5.17 39.96 -0.57
N TRP A 283 -4.35 39.51 0.38
CA TRP A 283 -4.31 38.13 0.80
C TRP A 283 -5.24 37.92 2.00
N TRP A 284 -6.16 36.96 1.91
CA TRP A 284 -7.08 36.59 2.99
C TRP A 284 -6.85 35.13 3.37
N GLN A 285 -6.82 34.83 4.66
CA GLN A 285 -6.59 33.49 5.19
C GLN A 285 -7.48 33.18 6.40
N ALA A 286 -7.93 31.94 6.53
CA ALA A 286 -8.57 31.43 7.74
C ALA A 286 -8.49 29.89 7.79
N LYS A 287 -8.72 29.33 8.99
CA LYS A 287 -8.94 27.90 9.18
C LYS A 287 -10.44 27.61 9.14
N ILE A 288 -10.87 26.72 8.24
CA ILE A 288 -12.28 26.45 7.97
C ILE A 288 -12.54 24.94 7.99
N ASP A 289 -13.57 24.49 8.73
CA ASP A 289 -13.89 23.07 8.88
C ASP A 289 -14.33 22.42 7.56
N GLU A 290 -15.17 23.11 6.78
CA GLU A 290 -15.64 22.64 5.48
C GLU A 290 -15.58 23.77 4.43
N PRO A 291 -14.45 23.93 3.72
CA PRO A 291 -14.24 24.99 2.74
C PRO A 291 -15.25 25.01 1.58
N ARG A 292 -15.94 23.90 1.29
CA ARG A 292 -16.98 23.86 0.24
C ARG A 292 -18.15 24.79 0.53
N GLU A 293 -18.44 25.06 1.80
CA GLU A 293 -19.49 25.99 2.22
C GLU A 293 -19.18 27.44 1.79
N MET A 294 -17.91 27.77 1.51
CA MET A 294 -17.47 29.08 1.03
C MET A 294 -17.72 29.31 -0.47
N LEU A 295 -17.96 28.26 -1.27
CA LEU A 295 -18.08 28.38 -2.73
C LEU A 295 -19.13 29.42 -3.19
N PRO A 296 -20.34 29.52 -2.59
CA PRO A 296 -21.28 30.58 -2.95
C PRO A 296 -20.75 31.99 -2.70
N TRP A 297 -20.05 32.21 -1.59
CA TRP A 297 -19.46 33.51 -1.24
C TRP A 297 -18.34 33.88 -2.21
N ILE A 298 -17.40 32.95 -2.46
CA ILE A 298 -16.28 33.18 -3.39
C ILE A 298 -16.81 33.46 -4.80
N ARG A 299 -17.81 32.69 -5.28
CA ARG A 299 -18.45 32.95 -6.59
C ARG A 299 -19.13 34.30 -6.68
N GLY A 300 -19.61 34.85 -5.56
CA GLY A 300 -20.20 36.19 -5.50
C GLY A 300 -19.23 37.32 -5.87
N TRP A 301 -17.92 37.09 -5.72
CA TRP A 301 -16.87 38.02 -6.13
C TRP A 301 -16.40 37.81 -7.58
N GLY A 302 -16.86 36.75 -8.25
CA GLY A 302 -16.55 36.49 -9.65
C GLY A 302 -15.03 36.39 -9.92
N ALA A 303 -14.55 37.16 -10.90
CA ALA A 303 -13.15 37.16 -11.35
C ALA A 303 -12.21 37.98 -10.47
N ASP A 304 -12.71 38.56 -9.37
CA ASP A 304 -11.93 39.43 -8.49
C ASP A 304 -11.28 38.69 -7.31
N VAL A 305 -11.49 37.37 -7.22
CA VAL A 305 -10.90 36.50 -6.20
C VAL A 305 -10.33 35.23 -6.82
N GLU A 306 -9.13 34.84 -6.39
CA GLU A 306 -8.48 33.57 -6.71
C GLU A 306 -8.37 32.71 -5.45
N ALA A 307 -8.84 31.46 -5.51
CA ALA A 307 -8.60 30.50 -4.44
C ALA A 307 -7.23 29.83 -4.62
N LEU A 308 -6.35 30.01 -3.63
CA LEU A 308 -5.00 29.44 -3.61
C LEU A 308 -4.94 28.11 -2.87
N LYS A 309 -5.70 27.98 -1.77
CA LYS A 309 -5.80 26.76 -0.95
C LYS A 309 -7.21 26.60 -0.35
N PRO A 310 -7.69 25.36 -0.12
CA PRO A 310 -7.09 24.09 -0.54
C PRO A 310 -7.28 23.80 -2.04
N GLU A 311 -6.51 22.86 -2.60
CA GLU A 311 -6.55 22.53 -4.04
C GLU A 311 -7.95 22.14 -4.52
N GLY A 312 -8.69 21.35 -3.73
CA GLY A 312 -10.07 20.97 -4.07
C GLY A 312 -11.05 22.14 -4.17
N LEU A 313 -10.83 23.23 -3.41
CA LEU A 313 -11.63 24.46 -3.52
C LEU A 313 -11.33 25.19 -4.84
N ARG A 314 -10.05 25.24 -5.22
CA ARG A 314 -9.60 25.81 -6.49
C ARG A 314 -10.13 25.02 -7.69
N GLU A 315 -10.03 23.70 -7.66
CA GLU A 315 -10.55 22.82 -8.71
C GLU A 315 -12.06 23.00 -8.94
N ALA A 316 -12.84 23.13 -7.86
CA ALA A 316 -14.28 23.37 -7.94
C ALA A 316 -14.63 24.71 -8.63
N LEU A 317 -13.85 25.77 -8.36
CA LEU A 317 -14.01 27.08 -9.01
C LEU A 317 -13.59 27.04 -10.48
N ILE A 318 -12.50 26.34 -10.81
CA ILE A 318 -12.08 26.11 -12.20
C ILE A 318 -13.20 25.41 -12.98
N GLN A 319 -13.77 24.33 -12.41
CA GLN A 319 -14.87 23.61 -13.04
C GLN A 319 -16.08 24.52 -13.26
N THR A 320 -16.42 25.35 -12.27
CA THR A 320 -17.51 26.32 -12.38
C THR A 320 -17.25 27.33 -13.50
N ALA A 321 -16.04 27.89 -13.60
CA ALA A 321 -15.69 28.84 -14.64
C ALA A 321 -15.78 28.22 -16.05
N LEU A 322 -15.35 26.96 -16.21
CA LEU A 322 -15.50 26.22 -17.46
C LEU A 322 -16.96 25.98 -17.83
N ASP A 323 -17.80 25.61 -16.86
CA ASP A 323 -19.22 25.37 -17.10
C ASP A 323 -19.97 26.67 -17.40
N LEU A 324 -19.61 27.79 -16.76
CA LEU A 324 -20.08 29.12 -17.15
C LEU A 324 -19.62 29.45 -18.58
N GLY A 325 -18.37 29.14 -18.93
CA GLY A 325 -17.84 29.31 -20.28
C GLY A 325 -18.67 28.58 -21.34
N LYS A 326 -19.13 27.36 -21.04
CA LYS A 326 -20.04 26.59 -21.90
C LYS A 326 -21.44 27.21 -21.97
N ILE A 327 -22.02 27.57 -20.83
CA ILE A 327 -23.36 28.16 -20.74
C ILE A 327 -23.45 29.46 -21.54
N TYR A 328 -22.43 30.31 -21.43
CA TYR A 328 -22.38 31.61 -22.09
C TYR A 328 -21.70 31.58 -23.46
N GLY A 329 -21.27 30.40 -23.94
CA GLY A 329 -20.62 30.24 -25.25
C GLY A 329 -19.29 31.00 -25.39
N THR A 330 -18.61 31.31 -24.28
CA THR A 330 -17.36 32.10 -24.26
C THR A 330 -16.11 31.24 -24.25
N THR A 331 -16.23 29.93 -24.00
CA THR A 331 -15.15 29.00 -24.30
C THR A 331 -14.99 28.89 -25.80
N THR A 332 -13.95 29.53 -26.35
CA THR A 332 -13.35 29.08 -27.60
C THR A 332 -12.97 27.62 -27.37
N THR A 333 -13.63 26.70 -28.07
CA THR A 333 -13.20 25.30 -28.11
C THR A 333 -11.77 25.32 -28.63
N THR A 334 -10.77 25.23 -27.76
CA THR A 334 -9.43 24.83 -28.18
C THR A 334 -9.66 23.53 -28.93
N ALA A 335 -9.42 23.54 -30.24
CA ALA A 335 -9.54 22.35 -31.07
C ALA A 335 -8.82 21.22 -30.34
N LYS A 336 -9.54 20.18 -29.92
CA LYS A 336 -8.92 19.03 -29.28
C LYS A 336 -7.93 18.47 -30.29
N LEU A 337 -6.65 18.54 -29.96
CA LEU A 337 -5.60 17.94 -30.78
C LEU A 337 -5.88 16.44 -30.87
N LEU A 338 -5.78 15.87 -32.06
CA LEU A 338 -6.26 14.51 -32.33
C LEU A 338 -5.54 13.45 -31.46
N TYR A 339 -4.29 13.69 -31.08
CA TYR A 339 -3.52 12.81 -30.20
C TYR A 339 -3.96 12.81 -28.73
N HIS A 340 -4.86 13.72 -28.33
CA HIS A 340 -5.51 13.69 -27.01
C HIS A 340 -6.77 12.82 -26.94
N LEU A 341 -7.19 12.21 -28.05
CA LEU A 341 -8.41 11.39 -28.09
C LEU A 341 -8.20 9.91 -27.72
N PRO A 342 -7.15 9.21 -28.21
CA PRO A 342 -7.00 7.78 -27.94
C PRO A 342 -6.87 7.47 -26.44
N TYR A 343 -7.52 6.41 -25.97
CA TYR A 343 -7.41 5.95 -24.58
C TYR A 343 -6.42 4.77 -24.43
N ALA A 344 -5.81 4.63 -23.25
CA ALA A 344 -4.96 3.50 -22.90
C ALA A 344 -5.59 2.51 -21.92
N LYS A 345 -6.38 3.00 -20.96
CA LYS A 345 -7.00 2.18 -19.90
C LYS A 345 -8.41 2.69 -19.58
N THR A 346 -9.28 1.80 -19.14
CA THR A 346 -10.60 2.09 -18.60
C THR A 346 -10.62 1.72 -17.12
N ASN A 347 -11.39 2.44 -16.30
CA ASN A 347 -11.57 2.08 -14.90
C ASN A 347 -12.45 0.82 -14.79
N PRO A 348 -11.98 -0.27 -14.16
CA PRO A 348 -12.77 -1.48 -13.96
C PRO A 348 -14.06 -1.24 -13.15
N ASP A 349 -14.04 -0.32 -12.19
CA ASP A 349 -15.17 -0.02 -11.30
C ASP A 349 -16.17 0.95 -11.94
N ASN A 350 -15.70 1.80 -12.85
CA ASN A 350 -16.52 2.73 -13.60
C ASN A 350 -16.04 2.83 -15.05
N PRO A 351 -16.56 1.99 -15.97
CA PRO A 351 -16.09 1.93 -17.35
C PRO A 351 -16.21 3.24 -18.15
N LYS A 352 -16.94 4.25 -17.64
CA LYS A 352 -17.00 5.57 -18.26
C LYS A 352 -15.72 6.38 -18.04
N GLN A 353 -14.95 6.07 -17.00
CA GLN A 353 -13.68 6.74 -16.73
C GLN A 353 -12.55 6.08 -17.51
N ILE A 354 -11.79 6.91 -18.20
CA ILE A 354 -10.67 6.50 -19.04
C ILE A 354 -9.39 7.20 -18.60
N HIS A 355 -8.28 6.60 -18.96
CA HIS A 355 -6.97 7.24 -18.90
C HIS A 355 -6.45 7.37 -20.34
N LEU A 356 -6.15 8.60 -20.76
CA LEU A 356 -5.70 8.91 -22.11
C LEU A 356 -4.37 8.23 -22.45
N LEU A 357 -4.18 7.90 -23.73
CA LEU A 357 -3.01 7.15 -24.20
C LEU A 357 -1.71 7.93 -23.98
N LEU A 358 -1.64 9.19 -24.42
CA LEU A 358 -0.47 10.04 -24.25
C LEU A 358 0.04 10.04 -22.80
N TYR A 359 -0.88 10.15 -21.84
CA TYR A 359 -0.56 10.19 -20.42
C TYR A 359 -0.02 8.86 -19.91
N HIS A 360 -0.58 7.74 -20.34
CA HIS A 360 0.00 6.44 -20.00
C HIS A 360 1.40 6.23 -20.60
N LEU A 361 1.64 6.71 -21.83
CA LEU A 361 2.98 6.66 -22.43
C LEU A 361 3.98 7.46 -21.58
N ILE A 362 3.59 8.67 -21.16
CA ILE A 362 4.40 9.52 -20.27
C ILE A 362 4.61 8.83 -18.92
N ASP A 363 3.58 8.25 -18.31
CA ASP A 363 3.69 7.54 -17.01
C ASP A 363 4.73 6.44 -17.04
N VAL A 364 4.69 5.58 -18.07
CA VAL A 364 5.65 4.48 -18.20
C VAL A 364 7.06 5.02 -18.51
N GLY A 365 7.17 6.08 -19.31
CA GLY A 365 8.44 6.76 -19.56
C GLY A 365 9.04 7.36 -18.29
N GLN A 366 8.24 8.04 -17.47
CA GLN A 366 8.69 8.66 -16.22
C GLN A 366 9.05 7.62 -15.16
N VAL A 367 8.30 6.52 -15.08
CA VAL A 367 8.68 5.37 -14.24
C VAL A 367 10.02 4.78 -14.72
N ALA A 368 10.20 4.58 -16.03
CA ALA A 368 11.46 4.07 -16.57
C ALA A 368 12.64 5.01 -16.30
N TRP A 369 12.43 6.32 -16.41
CA TRP A 369 13.42 7.35 -16.08
C TRP A 369 13.81 7.33 -14.61
N LEU A 370 12.85 7.25 -13.68
CA LEU A 370 13.13 7.15 -12.25
C LEU A 370 13.77 5.80 -11.88
N LEU A 371 13.34 4.70 -12.50
CA LEU A 371 14.00 3.40 -12.34
C LEU A 371 15.48 3.49 -12.76
N TRP A 372 15.77 4.14 -13.88
CA TRP A 372 17.16 4.39 -14.31
C TRP A 372 17.91 5.29 -13.33
N GLY A 373 17.37 6.45 -12.99
CA GLY A 373 18.06 7.49 -12.22
C GLY A 373 18.29 7.15 -10.74
N GLU A 374 17.40 6.38 -10.12
CA GLU A 374 17.35 6.28 -8.65
C GLU A 374 17.26 4.85 -8.11
N VAL A 375 16.96 3.87 -8.97
CA VAL A 375 16.79 2.46 -8.55
C VAL A 375 17.89 1.58 -9.10
N LEU A 376 18.22 1.71 -10.38
CA LEU A 376 19.30 0.97 -11.01
C LEU A 376 20.65 1.42 -10.46
N THR A 377 21.51 0.46 -10.13
CA THR A 377 22.85 0.74 -9.61
C THR A 377 23.74 1.33 -10.71
N ASP A 378 24.80 2.04 -10.31
CA ASP A 378 25.78 2.60 -11.24
C ASP A 378 26.37 1.56 -12.19
N SER A 379 26.60 0.35 -11.69
CA SER A 379 27.15 -0.79 -12.43
C SER A 379 26.33 -1.14 -13.67
N ILE A 380 25.00 -1.28 -13.51
CA ILE A 380 24.12 -1.63 -14.64
C ILE A 380 23.93 -0.45 -15.59
N ARG A 381 23.88 0.78 -15.06
CA ARG A 381 23.78 2.00 -15.88
C ARG A 381 24.99 2.16 -16.79
N GLN A 382 26.18 2.04 -16.23
CA GLN A 382 27.43 2.14 -16.98
C GLN A 382 27.56 1.02 -18.02
N ARG A 383 27.15 -0.22 -17.68
CA ARG A 383 27.17 -1.34 -18.64
C ARG A 383 26.23 -1.10 -19.81
N LEU A 384 24.98 -0.71 -19.56
CA LEU A 384 24.00 -0.46 -20.63
C LEU A 384 24.38 0.76 -21.48
N ALA A 385 24.87 1.83 -20.85
CA ALA A 385 25.38 3.00 -21.56
C ALA A 385 26.59 2.65 -22.43
N GLY A 386 27.50 1.82 -21.91
CA GLY A 386 28.66 1.31 -22.66
C GLY A 386 28.27 0.44 -23.86
N MET A 387 27.26 -0.42 -23.74
CA MET A 387 26.73 -1.22 -24.86
C MET A 387 26.17 -0.35 -25.99
N LEU A 388 25.55 0.78 -25.65
CA LEU A 388 25.00 1.75 -26.62
C LEU A 388 26.02 2.80 -27.08
N ASN A 389 27.21 2.83 -26.48
CA ASN A 389 28.23 3.86 -26.66
C ASN A 389 27.67 5.29 -26.44
N LEU A 390 26.93 5.46 -25.34
CA LEU A 390 26.32 6.71 -24.89
C LEU A 390 26.82 7.08 -23.49
N SER A 391 26.64 8.33 -23.08
CA SER A 391 26.72 8.69 -21.66
C SER A 391 25.58 8.05 -20.86
N VAL A 392 25.72 7.98 -19.54
CA VAL A 392 24.69 7.41 -18.65
C VAL A 392 23.37 8.18 -18.75
N ASP A 393 23.42 9.51 -18.88
CA ASP A 393 22.23 10.34 -19.00
C ASP A 393 21.54 10.16 -20.36
N GLU A 394 22.31 10.17 -21.45
CA GLU A 394 21.78 9.92 -22.81
C GLU A 394 21.17 8.52 -22.94
N ALA A 395 21.80 7.51 -22.35
CA ALA A 395 21.25 6.14 -22.32
C ALA A 395 19.94 6.08 -21.52
N GLY A 396 19.84 6.80 -20.40
CA GLY A 396 18.61 6.94 -19.64
C GLY A 396 17.49 7.58 -20.44
N GLN A 397 17.78 8.67 -21.15
CA GLN A 397 16.83 9.41 -21.98
C GLN A 397 16.32 8.52 -23.13
N PHE A 398 17.25 7.80 -23.76
CA PHE A 398 16.95 6.84 -24.81
C PHE A 398 16.03 5.71 -24.31
N ILE A 399 16.38 5.07 -23.19
CA ILE A 399 15.59 3.96 -22.62
C ILE A 399 14.21 4.43 -22.16
N ALA A 400 14.12 5.57 -21.48
CA ALA A 400 12.85 6.13 -21.01
C ALA A 400 11.92 6.49 -22.17
N PHE A 401 12.46 7.13 -23.21
CA PHE A 401 11.72 7.42 -24.44
C PHE A 401 11.19 6.13 -25.10
N LEU A 402 12.04 5.13 -25.29
CA LEU A 402 11.61 3.87 -25.90
C LEU A 402 10.56 3.15 -25.03
N ALA A 403 10.73 3.15 -23.70
CA ALA A 403 9.75 2.58 -22.77
C ALA A 403 8.39 3.27 -22.85
N ALA A 404 8.38 4.60 -22.99
CA ALA A 404 7.16 5.37 -23.17
C ALA A 404 6.36 4.89 -24.38
N LEU A 405 7.01 4.46 -25.46
CA LEU A 405 6.35 4.04 -26.71
C LEU A 405 5.80 2.60 -26.71
N HIS A 406 5.91 1.84 -25.62
CA HIS A 406 5.55 0.42 -25.58
C HIS A 406 4.10 0.13 -26.04
N ASP A 407 3.19 1.04 -25.68
CA ASP A 407 1.75 0.93 -25.92
C ASP A 407 1.26 1.75 -27.13
N LEU A 408 2.16 2.22 -27.99
CA LEU A 408 1.79 3.02 -29.18
C LEU A 408 0.73 2.32 -30.06
N GLY A 409 0.75 1.00 -30.14
CA GLY A 409 -0.22 0.19 -30.87
C GLY A 409 -1.64 0.20 -30.31
N LYS A 410 -1.87 0.79 -29.13
CA LYS A 410 -3.23 1.11 -28.64
C LYS A 410 -3.87 2.24 -29.45
N CYS A 411 -3.08 3.07 -30.12
CA CYS A 411 -3.55 4.01 -31.15
C CYS A 411 -3.82 3.25 -32.47
N SER A 412 -4.85 2.41 -32.43
CA SER A 412 -5.28 1.59 -33.56
C SER A 412 -6.78 1.34 -33.52
N PRO A 413 -7.41 1.09 -34.69
CA PRO A 413 -8.83 0.78 -34.74
C PRO A 413 -9.17 -0.48 -33.92
N ALA A 414 -8.34 -1.53 -33.97
CA ALA A 414 -8.54 -2.77 -33.20
C ALA A 414 -8.65 -2.52 -31.68
N TYR A 415 -7.78 -1.70 -31.12
CA TYR A 415 -7.79 -1.44 -29.67
C TYR A 415 -8.88 -0.45 -29.27
N GLN A 416 -9.03 0.65 -30.01
CA GLN A 416 -9.98 1.72 -29.67
C GLN A 416 -11.45 1.26 -29.76
N GLN A 417 -11.75 0.18 -30.48
CA GLN A 417 -13.10 -0.41 -30.50
C GLN A 417 -13.44 -1.29 -29.31
N LYS A 418 -12.42 -1.85 -28.63
CA LYS A 418 -12.57 -2.98 -27.73
C LYS A 418 -13.28 -2.62 -26.42
N TYR A 419 -12.79 -1.59 -25.72
CA TYR A 419 -13.31 -1.18 -24.41
C TYR A 419 -13.63 0.33 -24.33
N ALA A 420 -13.52 1.08 -25.43
CA ALA A 420 -13.88 2.50 -25.42
C ALA A 420 -15.35 2.70 -25.03
N PRO A 421 -15.65 3.69 -24.18
CA PRO A 421 -17.02 4.16 -23.97
C PRO A 421 -17.67 4.63 -25.27
N ASP A 422 -18.99 4.50 -25.39
CA ASP A 422 -19.72 4.90 -26.60
C ASP A 422 -19.54 6.37 -26.97
N TRP A 423 -19.43 7.24 -25.96
CA TRP A 423 -19.17 8.67 -26.18
C TRP A 423 -17.81 8.91 -26.85
N LEU A 424 -16.78 8.14 -26.49
CA LEU A 424 -15.44 8.27 -27.06
C LEU A 424 -15.40 7.72 -28.49
N LYS A 425 -16.09 6.60 -28.75
CA LYS A 425 -16.23 6.07 -30.12
C LYS A 425 -16.87 7.10 -31.04
N LYS A 426 -17.92 7.77 -30.55
CA LYS A 426 -18.59 8.84 -31.28
C LYS A 426 -17.64 10.01 -31.55
N GLU A 427 -16.89 10.45 -30.54
CA GLU A 427 -15.93 11.55 -30.68
C GLU A 427 -14.79 11.23 -31.66
N LEU A 428 -14.28 9.99 -31.65
CA LEU A 428 -13.29 9.53 -32.63
C LEU A 428 -13.85 9.58 -34.06
N VAL A 429 -15.08 9.11 -34.28
CA VAL A 429 -15.73 9.16 -35.60
C VAL A 429 -16.00 10.60 -36.05
N GLU A 430 -16.45 11.48 -35.15
CA GLU A 430 -16.64 12.91 -35.42
C GLU A 430 -15.32 13.62 -35.77
N ALA A 431 -14.21 13.15 -35.19
CA ALA A 431 -12.86 13.58 -35.52
C ALA A 431 -12.30 12.91 -36.79
N ASN A 432 -13.13 12.21 -37.59
CA ASN A 432 -12.79 11.48 -38.82
C ASN A 432 -11.99 10.16 -38.66
N PHE A 433 -11.81 9.65 -37.45
CA PHE A 433 -11.19 8.33 -37.29
C PHE A 433 -12.13 7.22 -37.75
N ILE A 434 -11.64 6.40 -38.68
CA ILE A 434 -12.37 5.23 -39.15
C ILE A 434 -12.09 4.08 -38.20
N LEU A 435 -13.11 3.64 -37.47
CA LEU A 435 -12.99 2.53 -36.53
C LEU A 435 -13.08 1.17 -37.23
N HIS A 436 -13.94 1.02 -38.25
CA HIS A 436 -14.11 -0.24 -38.96
C HIS A 436 -14.31 0.01 -40.47
N ASP A 437 -13.47 -0.60 -41.29
CA ASP A 437 -13.64 -0.68 -42.75
C ASP A 437 -12.96 -1.96 -43.27
N ALA A 438 -13.78 -2.97 -43.58
CA ALA A 438 -13.32 -4.24 -44.13
C ALA A 438 -12.72 -4.13 -45.54
N THR A 439 -12.91 -3.01 -46.24
CA THR A 439 -12.35 -2.75 -47.57
C THR A 439 -11.08 -1.92 -47.52
N GLY A 440 -10.66 -1.46 -46.34
CA GLY A 440 -9.60 -0.47 -46.18
C GLY A 440 -8.57 -0.77 -45.11
N TYR A 441 -8.96 -1.46 -44.05
CA TYR A 441 -8.02 -2.05 -43.11
C TYR A 441 -7.75 -3.50 -43.48
N SER A 442 -6.51 -3.95 -43.24
CA SER A 442 -6.26 -5.38 -43.21
C SER A 442 -7.05 -6.04 -42.07
N HIS A 443 -7.34 -7.34 -42.20
CA HIS A 443 -8.07 -8.09 -41.16
C HIS A 443 -7.39 -7.94 -39.79
N LYS A 444 -6.06 -8.04 -39.72
CA LYS A 444 -5.31 -7.92 -38.46
C LYS A 444 -5.40 -6.51 -37.86
N THR A 445 -5.45 -5.46 -38.68
CA THR A 445 -5.47 -4.07 -38.20
C THR A 445 -6.76 -3.71 -37.47
N GLN A 446 -7.89 -4.31 -37.87
CA GLN A 446 -9.20 -4.05 -37.26
C GLN A 446 -9.69 -5.13 -36.28
N ASP A 447 -9.07 -6.32 -36.26
CA ASP A 447 -9.46 -7.41 -35.35
C ASP A 447 -9.16 -7.05 -33.87
N PRO A 448 -10.17 -6.94 -32.99
CA PRO A 448 -9.97 -6.64 -31.56
C PRO A 448 -9.18 -7.70 -30.78
N LYS A 449 -8.93 -8.87 -31.38
CA LYS A 449 -8.08 -9.93 -30.85
C LYS A 449 -6.60 -9.73 -31.18
N THR A 450 -6.27 -8.89 -32.15
CA THR A 450 -4.87 -8.56 -32.46
C THR A 450 -4.21 -7.91 -31.24
N PRO A 451 -3.09 -8.44 -30.73
CA PRO A 451 -2.39 -7.83 -29.62
C PRO A 451 -1.85 -6.45 -30.02
N HIS A 452 -2.16 -5.41 -29.22
CA HIS A 452 -1.68 -4.05 -29.45
C HIS A 452 -0.14 -4.00 -29.48
N ALA A 453 0.55 -4.86 -28.73
CA ALA A 453 2.01 -4.94 -28.76
C ALA A 453 2.58 -5.34 -30.14
N THR A 454 1.86 -6.16 -30.90
CA THR A 454 2.21 -6.46 -32.30
C THR A 454 2.02 -5.24 -33.20
N ILE A 455 0.98 -4.44 -32.96
CA ILE A 455 0.74 -3.18 -33.68
C ILE A 455 1.81 -2.14 -33.31
N SER A 456 2.20 -2.03 -32.03
CA SER A 456 3.32 -1.19 -31.59
C SER A 456 4.58 -1.57 -32.34
N THR A 457 4.88 -2.87 -32.41
CA THR A 457 6.07 -3.39 -33.13
C THR A 457 6.04 -2.97 -34.59
N TRP A 458 4.91 -3.19 -35.27
CA TRP A 458 4.75 -2.84 -36.68
C TRP A 458 4.94 -1.33 -36.93
N ALA A 459 4.29 -0.47 -36.14
CA ALA A 459 4.37 0.98 -36.31
C ALA A 459 5.79 1.52 -36.02
N LEU A 460 6.45 0.99 -34.97
CA LEU A 460 7.75 1.48 -34.55
C LEU A 460 8.89 1.09 -35.49
N ILE A 461 8.76 0.01 -36.27
CA ILE A 461 9.74 -0.35 -37.31
C ILE A 461 9.95 0.82 -38.28
N ALA A 462 8.87 1.53 -38.64
CA ALA A 462 8.90 2.68 -39.55
C ALA A 462 9.16 4.02 -38.83
N LEU A 463 8.60 4.21 -37.63
CA LEU A 463 8.67 5.50 -36.92
C LEU A 463 10.02 5.72 -36.22
N LEU A 464 10.67 4.70 -35.65
CA LEU A 464 11.94 4.88 -34.93
C LEU A 464 13.08 5.40 -35.82
N PRO A 465 13.29 4.93 -37.07
CA PRO A 465 14.30 5.50 -37.96
C PRO A 465 14.01 6.97 -38.30
N GLU A 466 12.73 7.34 -38.48
CA GLU A 466 12.31 8.72 -38.73
C GLU A 466 12.63 9.63 -37.53
N LEU A 467 12.33 9.17 -36.31
CA LEU A 467 12.44 9.96 -35.07
C LEU A 467 13.87 10.06 -34.52
N LEU A 468 14.65 8.99 -34.66
CA LEU A 468 15.93 8.82 -33.99
C LEU A 468 17.12 8.69 -34.95
N GLN A 469 16.89 8.60 -36.26
CA GLN A 469 17.95 8.42 -37.27
C GLN A 469 18.82 7.17 -37.00
N ILE A 470 18.21 6.12 -36.44
CA ILE A 470 18.88 4.84 -36.18
C ILE A 470 18.71 3.89 -37.38
N ASP A 471 19.60 2.91 -37.48
CA ASP A 471 19.54 1.94 -38.57
C ASP A 471 18.26 1.07 -38.50
N THR A 472 17.73 0.69 -39.67
CA THR A 472 16.48 -0.05 -39.77
C THR A 472 16.54 -1.42 -39.10
N HIS A 473 17.72 -2.05 -39.07
CA HIS A 473 17.89 -3.36 -38.44
C HIS A 473 17.77 -3.26 -36.91
N PHE A 474 18.43 -2.27 -36.32
CA PHE A 474 18.36 -1.99 -34.90
C PHE A 474 16.99 -1.51 -34.46
N SER A 475 16.35 -0.64 -35.25
CA SER A 475 14.94 -0.25 -35.09
C SER A 475 14.03 -1.48 -35.01
N TYR A 476 14.17 -2.43 -35.96
CA TYR A 476 13.39 -3.67 -35.94
C TYR A 476 13.61 -4.47 -34.65
N LYS A 477 14.86 -4.61 -34.18
CA LYS A 477 15.18 -5.33 -32.95
C LYS A 477 14.59 -4.66 -31.71
N ILE A 478 14.68 -3.33 -31.60
CA ILE A 478 14.08 -2.55 -30.52
C ILE A 478 12.55 -2.70 -30.53
N ALA A 479 11.92 -2.56 -31.71
CA ALA A 479 10.48 -2.67 -31.85
C ALA A 479 9.97 -4.05 -31.41
N VAL A 480 10.67 -5.13 -31.77
CA VAL A 480 10.32 -6.50 -31.34
C VAL A 480 10.51 -6.67 -29.82
N ALA A 481 11.62 -6.16 -29.26
CA ALA A 481 11.85 -6.22 -27.82
C ALA A 481 10.79 -5.43 -27.03
N LEU A 482 10.37 -4.28 -27.56
CA LEU A 482 9.33 -3.44 -26.97
C LEU A 482 7.94 -4.07 -27.06
N GLY A 483 7.58 -4.65 -28.22
CA GLY A 483 6.36 -5.45 -28.37
C GLY A 483 6.32 -6.71 -27.50
N GLY A 484 7.45 -7.05 -26.89
CA GLY A 484 7.61 -8.11 -25.93
C GLY A 484 6.98 -7.89 -24.56
N HIS A 485 6.64 -6.65 -24.18
CA HIS A 485 6.40 -6.26 -22.78
C HIS A 485 5.26 -7.03 -22.06
N HIS A 486 4.33 -7.67 -22.80
CA HIS A 486 3.31 -8.59 -22.24
C HIS A 486 3.81 -10.01 -21.95
N GLY A 487 5.11 -10.25 -22.11
CA GLY A 487 5.78 -11.48 -21.68
C GLY A 487 6.30 -12.38 -22.79
N SER A 488 6.04 -12.08 -24.06
CA SER A 488 6.56 -12.86 -25.19
C SER A 488 6.88 -11.94 -26.36
N TRP A 489 8.08 -12.07 -26.91
CA TRP A 489 8.46 -11.35 -28.13
C TRP A 489 7.57 -11.78 -29.30
N PRO A 490 7.12 -10.83 -30.15
CA PRO A 490 6.39 -11.15 -31.37
C PRO A 490 7.18 -12.16 -32.21
N ALA A 491 6.48 -13.19 -32.68
CA ALA A 491 7.08 -14.20 -33.57
C ALA A 491 7.48 -13.56 -34.91
N SER A 492 8.44 -14.17 -35.60
CA SER A 492 8.76 -13.79 -36.98
C SER A 492 7.50 -13.84 -37.84
N GLY A 493 7.24 -12.78 -38.60
CA GLY A 493 6.03 -12.63 -39.43
C GLY A 493 4.75 -12.28 -38.66
N ALA A 494 4.80 -12.05 -37.34
CA ALA A 494 3.61 -11.65 -36.58
C ALA A 494 2.99 -10.34 -37.10
N THR A 495 3.84 -9.41 -37.54
CA THR A 495 3.48 -8.11 -38.12
C THR A 495 3.06 -8.19 -39.58
N ASP A 496 3.18 -9.34 -40.24
CA ASP A 496 2.86 -9.48 -41.65
C ASP A 496 1.36 -9.23 -41.88
N ASN A 497 1.04 -8.54 -42.99
CA ASN A 497 -0.31 -8.17 -43.37
C ASN A 497 -1.01 -7.24 -42.37
N ILE A 498 -0.28 -6.50 -41.54
CA ILE A 498 -0.82 -5.32 -40.82
C ILE A 498 -0.65 -4.11 -41.75
N ASP A 499 -1.75 -3.42 -42.02
CA ASP A 499 -1.78 -2.23 -42.87
C ASP A 499 -2.99 -1.35 -42.52
N ASP A 500 -2.75 -0.05 -42.28
CA ASP A 500 -3.76 1.03 -42.23
C ASP A 500 -3.46 2.17 -43.21
N GLY A 501 -2.57 1.97 -44.19
CA GLY A 501 -2.07 3.03 -45.09
C GLY A 501 -3.14 3.72 -45.94
N LYS A 502 -4.33 3.14 -46.11
CA LYS A 502 -5.48 3.79 -46.76
C LYS A 502 -6.01 4.98 -45.94
N TYR A 503 -5.80 4.98 -44.63
CA TYR A 503 -6.28 5.98 -43.68
C TYR A 503 -5.12 6.56 -42.87
N PRO A 504 -4.49 7.65 -43.34
CA PRO A 504 -3.24 8.16 -42.75
C PRO A 504 -3.43 8.68 -41.33
N GLN A 505 -4.66 9.03 -40.93
CA GLN A 505 -4.95 9.68 -39.67
C GLN A 505 -4.48 8.90 -38.43
N TRP A 506 -4.61 7.57 -38.40
CA TRP A 506 -4.08 6.76 -37.30
C TRP A 506 -2.56 6.82 -37.24
N ASN A 507 -1.90 6.81 -38.40
CA ASN A 507 -0.45 6.89 -38.49
C ASN A 507 0.06 8.29 -38.12
N ASP A 508 -0.62 9.34 -38.55
CA ASP A 508 -0.29 10.72 -38.22
C ASP A 508 -0.42 10.96 -36.72
N VAL A 509 -1.48 10.45 -36.08
CA VAL A 509 -1.65 10.56 -34.63
C VAL A 509 -0.59 9.76 -33.86
N ARG A 510 -0.22 8.56 -34.34
CA ARG A 510 0.91 7.81 -33.77
C ARG A 510 2.22 8.60 -33.87
N ARG A 511 2.46 9.24 -35.03
CA ARG A 511 3.62 10.10 -35.25
C ARG A 511 3.61 11.28 -34.28
N ASP A 512 2.49 11.99 -34.15
CA ASP A 512 2.34 13.13 -33.23
C ASP A 512 2.56 12.72 -31.77
N LEU A 513 2.00 11.58 -31.33
CA LEU A 513 2.26 11.02 -30.00
C LEU A 513 3.75 10.79 -29.76
N CYS A 514 4.45 10.22 -30.74
CA CYS A 514 5.89 10.02 -30.65
C CYS A 514 6.66 11.34 -30.53
N TRP A 515 6.28 12.38 -31.28
CA TRP A 515 6.93 13.70 -31.21
C TRP A 515 6.69 14.40 -29.87
N GLU A 516 5.47 14.33 -29.34
CA GLU A 516 5.13 14.88 -28.02
C GLU A 516 5.94 14.19 -26.90
N VAL A 517 6.02 12.85 -26.92
CA VAL A 517 6.83 12.09 -25.97
C VAL A 517 8.33 12.40 -26.15
N ARG A 518 8.80 12.56 -27.40
CA ARG A 518 10.20 12.92 -27.69
C ARG A 518 10.56 14.31 -27.14
N ALA A 519 9.60 15.24 -27.13
CA ALA A 519 9.79 16.57 -26.58
C ALA A 519 9.94 16.59 -25.05
N ASP A 520 9.52 15.54 -24.35
CA ASP A 520 9.65 15.40 -22.89
C ASP A 520 10.94 14.68 -22.49
N PHE A 521 11.27 13.56 -23.17
CA PHE A 521 12.42 12.71 -22.80
C PHE A 521 13.73 13.07 -23.51
N HIS A 522 13.69 13.86 -24.58
CA HIS A 522 14.86 14.33 -25.34
C HIS A 522 15.89 13.22 -25.70
N PRO A 523 15.47 12.10 -26.32
CA PRO A 523 16.38 10.99 -26.63
C PRO A 523 17.50 11.41 -27.61
N PRO A 524 18.72 10.84 -27.47
CA PRO A 524 19.78 11.02 -28.43
C PRO A 524 19.40 10.43 -29.81
N THR A 525 19.95 11.04 -30.87
CA THR A 525 19.79 10.58 -32.26
C THR A 525 21.04 9.87 -32.77
N ALA A 526 20.91 9.08 -33.84
CA ALA A 526 21.99 8.33 -34.47
C ALA A 526 22.71 7.34 -33.53
N VAL A 527 21.97 6.80 -32.54
CA VAL A 527 22.46 5.74 -31.65
C VAL A 527 22.79 4.49 -32.46
N LYS A 528 23.99 3.94 -32.25
CA LYS A 528 24.44 2.73 -32.94
C LYS A 528 24.01 1.48 -32.18
N ALA A 529 23.69 0.43 -32.92
CA ALA A 529 23.49 -0.88 -32.33
C ALA A 529 24.76 -1.35 -31.61
N PRO A 530 24.64 -2.09 -30.49
CA PRO A 530 25.77 -2.76 -29.86
C PRO A 530 26.59 -3.60 -30.87
N ALA A 531 27.92 -3.50 -30.78
CA ALA A 531 28.82 -4.01 -31.81
C ALA A 531 28.80 -5.52 -32.00
N ASN A 532 28.52 -6.28 -30.94
CA ASN A 532 28.46 -7.74 -30.98
C ASN A 532 27.04 -8.26 -30.66
N LYS A 533 26.76 -9.47 -31.13
CA LYS A 533 25.44 -10.10 -30.99
C LYS A 533 25.07 -10.39 -29.53
N THR A 534 26.05 -10.66 -28.68
CA THR A 534 25.83 -10.96 -27.25
C THR A 534 25.34 -9.73 -26.51
N ASP A 535 25.99 -8.59 -26.70
CA ASP A 535 25.64 -7.30 -26.10
C ASP A 535 24.30 -6.81 -26.63
N LEU A 536 24.04 -6.96 -27.94
CA LEU A 536 22.74 -6.63 -28.51
C LEU A 536 21.61 -7.44 -27.86
N ASN A 537 21.76 -8.76 -27.78
CA ASN A 537 20.75 -9.62 -27.15
C ASN A 537 20.58 -9.31 -25.67
N THR A 538 21.69 -9.07 -24.96
CA THR A 538 21.69 -8.70 -23.54
C THR A 538 20.93 -7.41 -23.31
N PHE A 539 21.26 -6.36 -24.08
CA PHE A 539 20.57 -5.08 -24.03
C PHE A 539 19.07 -5.25 -24.25
N LEU A 540 18.66 -5.92 -25.34
CA LEU A 540 17.25 -6.12 -25.67
C LEU A 540 16.50 -6.91 -24.59
N THR A 541 17.12 -7.93 -24.01
CA THR A 541 16.53 -8.73 -22.92
C THR A 541 16.35 -7.91 -21.65
N ILE A 542 17.38 -7.19 -21.20
CA ILE A 542 17.30 -6.31 -20.02
C ILE A 542 16.28 -5.20 -20.26
N PHE A 543 16.30 -4.60 -21.45
CA PHE A 543 15.37 -3.56 -21.88
C PHE A 543 13.92 -4.03 -21.82
N SER A 544 13.58 -5.19 -22.41
CA SER A 544 12.23 -5.76 -22.30
C SER A 544 11.80 -5.98 -20.84
N GLY A 545 12.73 -6.43 -19.99
CA GLY A 545 12.47 -6.62 -18.56
C GLY A 545 12.16 -5.31 -17.84
N LEU A 546 12.95 -4.27 -18.10
CA LEU A 546 12.75 -2.93 -17.56
C LEU A 546 11.42 -2.34 -18.02
N VAL A 547 11.10 -2.41 -19.31
CA VAL A 547 9.84 -1.88 -19.88
C VAL A 547 8.63 -2.59 -19.29
N SER A 548 8.65 -3.92 -19.16
CA SER A 548 7.55 -4.64 -18.51
C SER A 548 7.34 -4.20 -17.05
N VAL A 549 8.42 -4.00 -16.29
CA VAL A 549 8.32 -3.53 -14.91
C VAL A 549 7.79 -2.09 -14.87
N ALA A 550 8.26 -1.23 -15.77
CA ALA A 550 7.79 0.14 -15.88
C ALA A 550 6.29 0.22 -16.23
N ASP A 551 5.80 -0.60 -17.18
CA ASP A 551 4.37 -0.70 -17.50
C ASP A 551 3.54 -1.23 -16.32
N TRP A 552 4.02 -2.24 -15.59
CA TRP A 552 3.30 -2.73 -14.42
C TRP A 552 3.11 -1.66 -13.35
N ILE A 553 4.13 -0.84 -13.11
CA ILE A 553 4.07 0.27 -12.14
C ILE A 553 3.22 1.42 -12.71
N GLY A 554 3.46 1.83 -13.95
CA GLY A 554 2.71 2.88 -14.65
C GLY A 554 1.24 2.52 -14.95
N SER A 555 0.87 1.25 -14.79
CA SER A 555 -0.51 0.77 -14.89
C SER A 555 -1.30 0.89 -13.58
N ARG A 556 -0.69 1.34 -12.47
CA ARG A 556 -1.35 1.50 -11.15
C ARG A 556 -2.24 2.75 -11.09
N ASN A 557 -3.18 2.87 -12.02
CA ASN A 557 -4.03 4.06 -12.17
C ASN A 557 -5.00 4.26 -11.00
N LYS A 558 -5.54 3.19 -10.42
CA LYS A 558 -6.48 3.27 -9.28
C LYS A 558 -5.79 3.75 -8.00
N GLU A 559 -4.50 3.44 -7.86
CA GLU A 559 -3.74 3.61 -6.62
C GLU A 559 -2.86 4.86 -6.66
N CYS A 560 -2.21 5.15 -7.80
CA CYS A 560 -1.19 6.20 -7.88
C CYS A 560 -1.51 7.27 -8.95
N PHE A 561 -1.66 6.87 -10.23
CA PHE A 561 -1.66 7.82 -11.36
C PHE A 561 -3.02 8.52 -11.60
N GLY A 562 -4.12 7.88 -11.24
CA GLY A 562 -5.49 8.35 -11.49
C GLY A 562 -5.96 8.10 -12.93
N PHE A 563 -7.27 8.26 -13.17
CA PHE A 563 -7.86 8.24 -14.51
C PHE A 563 -8.05 9.68 -14.99
N ILE A 564 -7.32 10.08 -16.04
CA ILE A 564 -7.43 11.41 -16.63
C ILE A 564 -8.16 11.31 -17.95
N GLU A 565 -9.38 11.85 -17.98
CA GLU A 565 -10.28 11.86 -19.15
C GLU A 565 -10.18 13.16 -19.95
N ARG A 566 -9.74 14.24 -19.29
CA ARG A 566 -9.66 15.57 -19.90
C ARG A 566 -8.22 15.93 -20.19
N ALA A 567 -7.99 16.33 -21.44
CA ALA A 567 -6.67 16.74 -21.87
C ALA A 567 -6.22 18.03 -21.16
N MET A 568 -5.01 17.98 -20.60
CA MET A 568 -4.16 19.08 -20.17
C MET A 568 -2.90 19.13 -21.05
N SER A 569 -2.06 20.14 -20.88
CA SER A 569 -0.81 20.20 -21.64
C SER A 569 0.14 19.04 -21.28
N THR A 570 0.84 18.51 -22.28
CA THR A 570 1.84 17.42 -22.14
C THR A 570 2.82 17.70 -21.01
N ARG A 571 3.39 18.91 -20.98
CA ARG A 571 4.37 19.33 -19.96
C ARG A 571 3.81 19.39 -18.55
N GLN A 572 2.58 19.87 -18.37
CA GLN A 572 1.93 19.88 -17.05
C GLN A 572 1.69 18.44 -16.56
N TYR A 573 1.24 17.57 -17.47
CA TYR A 573 1.04 16.17 -17.11
C TYR A 573 2.35 15.46 -16.77
N ALA A 574 3.42 15.69 -17.54
CA ALA A 574 4.73 15.10 -17.28
C ALA A 574 5.27 15.43 -15.88
N LEU A 575 5.16 16.69 -15.44
CA LEU A 575 5.54 17.09 -14.08
C LEU A 575 4.75 16.33 -13.00
N ARG A 576 3.42 16.22 -13.18
CA ARG A 576 2.57 15.44 -12.29
C ARG A 576 2.93 13.95 -12.31
N SER A 577 3.22 13.40 -13.49
CA SER A 577 3.55 12.00 -13.69
C SER A 577 4.84 11.61 -12.97
N VAL A 578 5.86 12.46 -12.99
CA VAL A 578 7.11 12.26 -12.22
C VAL A 578 6.82 12.12 -10.72
N GLU A 579 6.01 13.02 -10.16
CA GLU A 579 5.66 12.98 -8.73
C GLU A 579 4.88 11.69 -8.39
N LYS A 580 3.92 11.30 -9.24
CA LYS A 580 3.14 10.06 -9.06
C LYS A 580 4.00 8.81 -9.22
N ALA A 581 4.91 8.78 -10.18
CA ALA A 581 5.83 7.68 -10.40
C ALA A 581 6.81 7.52 -9.22
N ARG A 582 7.31 8.62 -8.66
CA ARG A 582 8.12 8.61 -7.43
C ARG A 582 7.30 8.07 -6.26
N SER A 583 6.08 8.57 -6.02
CA SER A 583 5.21 8.04 -4.97
C SER A 583 4.97 6.54 -5.14
N ALA A 584 4.68 6.09 -6.36
CA ALA A 584 4.45 4.68 -6.65
C ALA A 584 5.68 3.79 -6.38
N LEU A 585 6.88 4.28 -6.69
CA LEU A 585 8.14 3.57 -6.42
C LEU A 585 8.46 3.52 -4.92
N ASP A 586 8.18 4.60 -4.19
CA ASP A 586 8.34 4.67 -2.73
C ASP A 586 7.36 3.73 -2.02
N ASP A 587 6.07 3.78 -2.41
CA ASP A 587 5.01 2.89 -1.91
C ASP A 587 5.33 1.40 -2.16
N LEU A 588 6.06 1.10 -3.22
CA LEU A 588 6.49 -0.24 -3.58
C LEU A 588 7.87 -0.60 -3.01
N GLY A 589 8.55 0.31 -2.32
CA GLY A 589 9.87 0.08 -1.73
C GLY A 589 10.99 -0.14 -2.75
N TRP A 590 10.90 0.43 -3.96
CA TRP A 590 11.96 0.34 -4.97
C TRP A 590 13.14 1.28 -4.70
N PHE A 591 12.93 2.38 -3.98
CA PHE A 591 14.02 3.24 -3.47
C PHE A 591 14.72 2.66 -2.24
N GLY A 592 14.59 1.35 -2.00
CA GLY A 592 15.12 0.67 -0.83
C GLY A 592 16.65 0.58 -0.83
N TRP A 593 17.16 -0.64 -0.69
CA TRP A 593 18.59 -0.87 -0.50
C TRP A 593 19.43 -0.52 -1.73
N GLN A 594 20.53 0.20 -1.51
CA GLN A 594 21.63 0.45 -2.46
C GLN A 594 22.96 0.07 -1.80
N PRO A 595 23.98 -0.35 -2.58
CA PRO A 595 25.31 -0.63 -2.04
C PRO A 595 25.94 0.66 -1.49
N THR A 596 26.51 0.56 -0.29
CA THR A 596 27.14 1.69 0.42
C THR A 596 28.59 1.94 -0.02
N GLY A 597 29.21 0.97 -0.70
CA GLY A 597 30.65 0.97 -0.99
C GLY A 597 31.53 0.60 0.21
N HIS A 598 30.97 0.48 1.42
CA HIS A 598 31.70 0.14 2.63
C HIS A 598 31.68 -1.37 2.89
N THR A 599 32.86 -2.02 2.92
CA THR A 599 33.03 -3.43 3.31
C THR A 599 33.27 -3.55 4.82
N LEU A 600 32.63 -4.52 5.47
CA LEU A 600 32.89 -4.87 6.87
C LEU A 600 33.82 -6.09 6.95
N ASP A 601 34.55 -6.21 8.06
CA ASP A 601 35.39 -7.38 8.30
C ASP A 601 34.54 -8.63 8.63
N PHE A 602 35.07 -9.81 8.33
CA PHE A 602 34.37 -11.09 8.54
C PHE A 602 33.85 -11.26 9.98
N GLY A 603 34.67 -10.92 10.98
CA GLY A 603 34.27 -11.00 12.39
C GLY A 603 33.18 -10.00 12.77
N GLN A 604 33.09 -8.85 12.09
CA GLN A 604 32.03 -7.87 12.31
C GLN A 604 30.70 -8.35 11.72
N VAL A 605 30.76 -8.90 10.49
CA VAL A 605 29.57 -9.41 9.78
C VAL A 605 28.93 -10.58 10.52
N PHE A 606 29.73 -11.51 11.05
CA PHE A 606 29.24 -12.73 11.70
C PHE A 606 29.44 -12.75 13.22
N ALA A 607 29.56 -11.58 13.86
CA ALA A 607 29.73 -11.46 15.31
C ALA A 607 28.64 -12.21 16.10
N TYR A 608 27.40 -12.20 15.60
CA TYR A 608 26.23 -12.86 16.20
C TYR A 608 26.34 -14.41 16.23
N LEU A 609 27.23 -14.98 15.41
CA LEU A 609 27.56 -16.40 15.39
C LEU A 609 28.82 -16.74 16.20
N ASN A 610 29.34 -15.78 17.00
CA ASN A 610 30.59 -15.88 17.75
C ASN A 610 31.83 -16.14 16.87
N PHE A 611 31.81 -15.69 15.60
CA PHE A 611 33.02 -15.68 14.78
C PHE A 611 33.85 -14.44 15.10
N THR A 612 35.07 -14.65 15.60
CA THR A 612 36.06 -13.57 15.77
C THR A 612 36.97 -13.42 14.55
N ALA A 613 37.20 -14.52 13.81
CA ALA A 613 38.00 -14.57 12.60
C ALA A 613 37.55 -15.75 11.69
N PRO A 614 37.81 -15.69 10.37
CA PRO A 614 37.57 -16.82 9.48
C PRO A 614 38.51 -17.99 9.81
N ARG A 615 38.00 -19.22 9.68
CA ARG A 615 38.79 -20.47 9.79
C ARG A 615 39.80 -20.57 8.64
N GLY A 616 40.84 -21.41 8.76
CA GLY A 616 41.92 -21.52 7.77
C GLY A 616 41.46 -21.60 6.30
N VAL A 617 40.57 -22.55 5.97
CA VAL A 617 40.02 -22.66 4.60
C VAL A 617 39.16 -21.45 4.22
N GLN A 618 38.40 -20.89 5.16
CA GLN A 618 37.58 -19.69 4.91
C GLN A 618 38.47 -18.48 4.59
N ALA A 619 39.56 -18.31 5.33
CA ALA A 619 40.51 -17.20 5.15
C ALA A 619 41.17 -17.24 3.77
N GLU A 620 41.60 -18.43 3.32
CA GLU A 620 42.21 -18.58 1.99
C GLU A 620 41.21 -18.25 0.87
N VAL A 621 39.98 -18.77 0.95
CA VAL A 621 38.97 -18.47 -0.08
C VAL A 621 38.63 -16.98 -0.11
N ILE A 622 38.48 -16.36 1.06
CA ILE A 622 38.19 -14.93 1.18
C ILE A 622 39.32 -14.10 0.56
N ASN A 623 40.58 -14.39 0.90
CA ASN A 623 41.73 -13.65 0.40
C ASN A 623 41.83 -13.68 -1.14
N GLN A 624 41.58 -14.83 -1.75
CA GLN A 624 41.63 -15.01 -3.21
C GLN A 624 40.43 -14.40 -3.93
N ALA A 625 39.24 -14.39 -3.31
CA ALA A 625 37.99 -14.04 -3.99
C ALA A 625 37.51 -12.59 -3.74
N GLN A 626 37.88 -11.96 -2.62
CA GLN A 626 37.28 -10.70 -2.18
C GLN A 626 37.57 -9.49 -3.09
N HIS A 627 38.65 -9.53 -3.88
CA HIS A 627 39.11 -8.42 -4.73
C HIS A 627 39.03 -8.71 -6.24
N LEU A 628 38.17 -9.64 -6.65
CA LEU A 628 38.00 -9.95 -8.06
C LEU A 628 37.28 -8.81 -8.80
N ALA A 629 37.90 -8.35 -9.90
CA ALA A 629 37.35 -7.32 -10.75
C ALA A 629 36.29 -7.88 -11.71
N GLY A 630 35.11 -7.24 -11.72
CA GLY A 630 34.03 -7.58 -12.63
C GLY A 630 33.29 -8.89 -12.32
N PRO A 631 32.33 -9.28 -13.18
CA PRO A 631 31.48 -10.45 -12.94
C PRO A 631 32.32 -11.73 -12.95
N SER A 632 32.34 -12.44 -11.82
CA SER A 632 33.21 -13.59 -11.60
C SER A 632 32.42 -14.84 -11.18
N LEU A 633 32.94 -16.02 -11.56
CA LEU A 633 32.49 -17.33 -11.12
C LEU A 633 33.47 -17.88 -10.08
N LEU A 634 32.94 -18.23 -8.91
CA LEU A 634 33.64 -18.90 -7.83
C LEU A 634 33.05 -20.30 -7.64
N ILE A 635 33.85 -21.35 -7.68
CA ILE A 635 33.43 -22.71 -7.34
C ILE A 635 34.22 -23.15 -6.11
N VAL A 636 33.53 -23.37 -4.99
CA VAL A 636 34.12 -23.82 -3.73
C VAL A 636 33.77 -25.28 -3.50
N GLU A 637 34.77 -26.14 -3.61
CA GLU A 637 34.66 -27.58 -3.34
C GLU A 637 35.34 -27.88 -2.01
N ALA A 638 34.52 -28.02 -0.96
CA ALA A 638 35.02 -28.29 0.38
C ALA A 638 34.04 -29.14 1.20
N PRO A 639 34.51 -29.85 2.24
CA PRO A 639 33.67 -30.70 3.06
C PRO A 639 32.48 -29.97 3.69
N THR A 640 31.46 -30.73 4.08
CA THR A 640 30.35 -30.17 4.84
C THR A 640 30.85 -29.70 6.23
N GLY A 641 30.19 -28.69 6.81
CA GLY A 641 30.55 -28.18 8.14
C GLY A 641 31.68 -27.14 8.20
N ILE A 642 32.35 -26.84 7.09
CA ILE A 642 33.45 -25.84 7.06
C ILE A 642 32.95 -24.38 7.01
N GLY A 643 31.64 -24.16 6.94
CA GLY A 643 31.02 -22.83 6.82
C GLY A 643 31.10 -22.25 5.40
N LYS A 644 30.77 -23.06 4.39
CA LYS A 644 30.72 -22.64 2.97
C LYS A 644 29.74 -21.49 2.74
N THR A 645 28.59 -21.54 3.42
CA THR A 645 27.56 -20.51 3.33
C THR A 645 28.09 -19.15 3.81
N GLU A 646 28.80 -19.11 4.94
CA GLU A 646 29.40 -17.87 5.49
C GLU A 646 30.45 -17.29 4.54
N ILE A 647 31.28 -18.13 3.93
CA ILE A 647 32.24 -17.70 2.88
C ILE A 647 31.47 -17.04 1.74
N ALA A 648 30.43 -17.70 1.22
CA ALA A 648 29.67 -17.20 0.08
C ALA A 648 28.96 -15.89 0.37
N LEU A 649 28.34 -15.75 1.55
CA LEU A 649 27.66 -14.52 1.96
C LEU A 649 28.66 -13.35 2.14
N TYR A 650 29.84 -13.62 2.72
CA TYR A 650 30.88 -12.61 2.87
C TYR A 650 31.42 -12.12 1.53
N VAL A 651 31.82 -13.06 0.66
CA VAL A 651 32.34 -12.74 -0.67
C VAL A 651 31.27 -12.04 -1.51
N ALA A 652 30.01 -12.48 -1.41
CA ALA A 652 28.89 -11.82 -2.07
C ALA A 652 28.71 -10.38 -1.59
N ASP A 653 28.70 -10.11 -0.28
CA ASP A 653 28.62 -8.73 0.23
C ASP A 653 29.79 -7.88 -0.25
N SER A 654 31.01 -8.39 -0.18
CA SER A 654 32.21 -7.69 -0.68
C SER A 654 32.07 -7.30 -2.15
N TRP A 655 31.64 -8.23 -3.02
CA TRP A 655 31.39 -7.94 -4.43
C TRP A 655 30.26 -6.94 -4.62
N LEU A 656 29.18 -7.03 -3.84
CA LEU A 656 28.07 -6.08 -3.93
C LEU A 656 28.51 -4.65 -3.62
N GLN A 657 29.34 -4.46 -2.60
CA GLN A 657 29.85 -3.13 -2.25
C GLN A 657 30.86 -2.62 -3.28
N GLN A 658 31.81 -3.46 -3.72
CA GLN A 658 32.87 -3.04 -4.64
C GLN A 658 32.38 -2.83 -6.08
N GLN A 659 31.43 -3.65 -6.54
CA GLN A 659 30.95 -3.64 -7.93
C GLN A 659 29.63 -2.88 -8.11
N ALA A 660 29.17 -2.18 -7.07
CA ALA A 660 27.85 -1.54 -7.01
C ALA A 660 26.73 -2.49 -7.50
N GLY A 661 26.67 -3.68 -6.91
CA GLY A 661 25.71 -4.73 -7.30
C GLY A 661 24.30 -4.51 -6.74
N ARG A 662 23.31 -5.15 -7.35
CA ARG A 662 21.86 -4.99 -7.06
C ARG A 662 21.33 -5.90 -5.95
N GLY A 663 22.22 -6.54 -5.19
CA GLY A 663 21.89 -7.51 -4.13
C GLY A 663 22.12 -8.96 -4.56
N LEU A 664 21.66 -9.93 -3.76
CA LEU A 664 21.98 -11.35 -3.96
C LEU A 664 20.75 -12.26 -4.04
N TYR A 665 20.91 -13.39 -4.72
CA TYR A 665 19.92 -14.48 -4.74
C TYR A 665 20.58 -15.79 -4.33
N VAL A 666 20.05 -16.44 -3.29
CA VAL A 666 20.51 -17.78 -2.89
C VAL A 666 19.59 -18.84 -3.47
N ALA A 667 20.12 -19.60 -4.42
CA ALA A 667 19.47 -20.69 -5.12
C ALA A 667 19.74 -22.02 -4.39
N MET A 668 18.69 -22.59 -3.82
CA MET A 668 18.72 -23.84 -3.07
C MET A 668 18.13 -25.00 -3.89
N PRO A 669 18.59 -26.25 -3.68
CA PRO A 669 18.10 -27.41 -4.42
C PRO A 669 16.62 -27.73 -4.14
N THR A 670 16.13 -27.48 -2.91
CA THR A 670 14.76 -27.81 -2.53
C THR A 670 14.06 -26.69 -1.74
N GLN A 671 12.73 -26.78 -1.65
CA GLN A 671 11.92 -25.81 -0.90
C GLN A 671 12.24 -25.81 0.60
N ALA A 672 12.49 -26.98 1.20
CA ALA A 672 12.82 -27.08 2.63
C ALA A 672 14.13 -26.35 2.93
N THR A 673 15.14 -26.60 2.11
CA THR A 673 16.45 -25.96 2.20
C THR A 673 16.36 -24.44 1.97
N SER A 674 15.41 -23.98 1.14
CA SER A 674 15.13 -22.55 0.92
C SER A 674 14.59 -21.85 2.17
N ASN A 675 13.67 -22.49 2.90
CA ASN A 675 13.06 -21.89 4.11
C ASN A 675 14.12 -21.64 5.19
N GLN A 676 14.98 -22.62 5.44
CA GLN A 676 16.04 -22.52 6.43
C GLN A 676 17.08 -21.46 6.03
N MET A 677 17.48 -21.46 4.76
CA MET A 677 18.42 -20.48 4.24
C MET A 677 17.86 -19.05 4.28
N TYR A 678 16.54 -18.88 4.10
CA TYR A 678 15.87 -17.59 4.23
C TYR A 678 15.98 -17.01 5.65
N GLY A 679 15.83 -17.84 6.68
CA GLY A 679 16.07 -17.42 8.06
C GLY A 679 17.50 -16.94 8.29
N ARG A 680 18.49 -17.72 7.81
CA ARG A 680 19.92 -17.38 7.95
C ARG A 680 20.30 -16.10 7.20
N VAL A 681 19.81 -15.92 5.98
CA VAL A 681 20.04 -14.71 5.18
C VAL A 681 19.35 -13.51 5.82
N GLY A 682 18.14 -13.69 6.37
CA GLY A 682 17.44 -12.63 7.13
C GLY A 682 18.25 -12.14 8.34
N GLU A 683 18.81 -13.05 9.14
CA GLU A 683 19.69 -12.69 10.25
C GLU A 683 20.96 -11.97 9.78
N PHE A 684 21.60 -12.46 8.71
CA PHE A 684 22.76 -11.83 8.10
C PHE A 684 22.46 -10.38 7.67
N LEU A 685 21.35 -10.16 6.95
CA LEU A 685 20.95 -8.84 6.47
C LEU A 685 20.62 -7.89 7.61
N HIS A 686 19.98 -8.38 8.68
CA HIS A 686 19.65 -7.56 9.85
C HIS A 686 20.90 -7.01 10.54
N HIS A 687 21.95 -7.82 10.69
CA HIS A 687 23.19 -7.38 11.32
C HIS A 687 24.03 -6.52 10.37
N ARG A 688 24.01 -6.83 9.06
CA ARG A 688 24.76 -6.06 8.06
C ARG A 688 24.16 -4.68 7.79
N TYR A 689 22.85 -4.54 7.93
CA TYR A 689 22.08 -3.32 7.61
C TYR A 689 21.02 -2.99 8.69
N PRO A 690 21.43 -2.68 9.94
CA PRO A 690 20.53 -2.56 11.09
C PRO A 690 19.53 -1.39 11.01
N HIS A 691 19.81 -0.37 10.21
CA HIS A 691 18.99 0.85 10.08
C HIS A 691 18.32 1.00 8.71
N THR A 692 18.41 -0.02 7.85
CA THR A 692 17.86 0.04 6.49
C THR A 692 16.65 -0.89 6.39
N LYS A 693 15.53 -0.38 5.85
CA LYS A 693 14.41 -1.25 5.48
C LYS A 693 14.80 -2.06 4.25
N ILE A 694 14.97 -3.37 4.42
CA ILE A 694 15.33 -4.28 3.34
C ILE A 694 14.13 -5.16 3.02
N ASN A 695 13.63 -5.05 1.79
CA ASN A 695 12.69 -6.00 1.23
C ASN A 695 13.46 -7.25 0.77
N TYR A 696 13.30 -8.36 1.49
CA TYR A 696 13.89 -9.66 1.16
C TYR A 696 12.80 -10.72 1.05
N HIS A 697 12.88 -11.62 0.06
CA HIS A 697 11.78 -12.55 -0.24
C HIS A 697 12.19 -14.02 -0.32
N LEU A 698 11.25 -14.89 0.08
CA LEU A 698 11.33 -16.34 -0.07
C LEU A 698 10.64 -16.76 -1.38
N VAL A 699 11.36 -17.42 -2.29
CA VAL A 699 10.95 -17.66 -3.67
C VAL A 699 10.80 -19.16 -3.97
N HIS A 700 9.65 -19.73 -3.63
CA HIS A 700 9.25 -21.08 -4.08
C HIS A 700 7.72 -21.27 -4.08
N GLY A 701 7.26 -22.39 -4.65
CA GLY A 701 5.84 -22.64 -4.93
C GLY A 701 4.90 -22.65 -3.72
N GLN A 702 5.41 -22.82 -2.50
CA GLN A 702 4.66 -22.86 -1.24
C GLN A 702 4.90 -21.66 -0.31
N ALA A 703 5.72 -20.68 -0.72
CA ALA A 703 6.10 -19.54 0.13
C ALA A 703 4.90 -18.70 0.62
N ALA A 704 3.82 -18.65 -0.16
CA ALA A 704 2.60 -17.90 0.16
C ALA A 704 1.82 -18.42 1.40
N TRP A 705 2.12 -19.63 1.89
CA TRP A 705 1.33 -20.33 2.91
C TRP A 705 1.99 -20.40 4.29
N GLN A 706 3.16 -19.78 4.49
CA GLN A 706 3.89 -19.87 5.77
C GLN A 706 3.60 -18.67 6.69
N ASP A 707 2.84 -18.91 7.77
CA ASP A 707 2.38 -17.90 8.75
C ASP A 707 3.52 -17.29 9.59
N LYS A 708 4.65 -17.97 9.77
CA LYS A 708 5.81 -17.42 10.49
C LYS A 708 6.37 -16.17 9.81
N PHE A 709 6.29 -16.09 8.48
CA PHE A 709 6.74 -14.93 7.73
C PHE A 709 5.73 -13.79 7.80
N LYS A 710 4.42 -14.07 7.76
CA LYS A 710 3.37 -13.07 8.03
C LYS A 710 3.49 -12.43 9.42
N LYS A 711 3.89 -13.18 10.46
CA LYS A 711 4.04 -12.63 11.82
C LYS A 711 5.32 -11.83 12.04
N GLN A 712 6.44 -12.17 11.39
CA GLN A 712 7.64 -11.31 11.42
C GLN A 712 7.40 -9.97 10.69
N ILE A 713 6.49 -9.95 9.72
CA ILE A 713 6.01 -8.75 9.00
C ILE A 713 5.17 -7.83 9.92
N GLU A 714 4.48 -8.37 10.93
CA GLU A 714 3.65 -7.58 11.87
C GLU A 714 4.41 -7.05 13.10
N LEU A 715 5.51 -7.70 13.51
CA LEU A 715 6.15 -7.45 14.82
C LEU A 715 7.24 -6.35 14.85
N GLN A 716 7.58 -5.72 13.73
CA GLN A 716 8.69 -4.73 13.65
C GLN A 716 8.29 -3.25 13.50
N THR A 717 7.09 -2.83 13.91
CA THR A 717 6.76 -1.38 13.95
C THR A 717 6.01 -0.97 15.22
N VAL A 718 6.77 -0.59 16.25
CA VAL A 718 6.30 0.33 17.30
C VAL A 718 6.68 1.74 16.83
N GLY A 719 5.70 2.46 16.26
CA GLY A 719 5.83 3.85 15.78
C GLY A 719 4.84 4.18 14.66
N ASP A 720 4.12 5.30 14.81
CA ASP A 720 2.90 5.73 14.12
C ASP A 720 2.87 5.73 12.56
N ASP A 721 1.64 5.67 12.04
CA ASP A 721 1.13 5.95 10.67
C ASP A 721 1.70 5.25 9.43
N LYS A 722 2.80 4.48 9.50
CA LYS A 722 3.38 3.78 8.31
C LYS A 722 2.88 2.34 8.06
N ARG A 723 1.77 1.93 8.67
CA ARG A 723 1.28 0.52 8.64
C ARG A 723 0.73 0.06 7.29
N THR A 724 0.20 0.97 6.46
CA THR A 724 -0.52 0.60 5.22
C THR A 724 0.42 0.44 4.01
N THR A 725 1.51 1.19 3.95
CA THR A 725 2.45 1.23 2.80
C THR A 725 3.42 0.04 2.77
N ALA A 726 3.96 -0.39 3.93
CA ALA A 726 4.90 -1.52 3.98
C ALA A 726 4.25 -2.87 3.55
N VAL A 727 3.01 -3.12 3.99
CA VAL A 727 2.25 -4.32 3.63
C VAL A 727 1.89 -4.32 2.13
N GLN A 728 1.63 -3.15 1.55
CA GLN A 728 1.39 -3.01 0.10
C GLN A 728 2.64 -3.26 -0.75
N ALA A 729 3.82 -2.74 -0.34
CA ALA A 729 5.09 -2.97 -1.02
C ALA A 729 5.43 -4.47 -1.16
N GLU A 730 5.28 -5.23 -0.08
CA GLU A 730 5.58 -6.67 -0.07
C GLU A 730 4.56 -7.47 -0.89
N SER A 731 3.28 -7.08 -0.87
CA SER A 731 2.22 -7.71 -1.68
C SER A 731 2.51 -7.66 -3.19
N TRP A 732 3.20 -6.61 -3.64
CA TRP A 732 3.56 -6.44 -5.05
C TRP A 732 4.67 -7.37 -5.53
N PHE A 733 5.61 -7.79 -4.67
CA PHE A 733 6.65 -8.77 -5.02
C PHE A 733 6.20 -10.22 -4.79
N THR A 734 5.02 -10.42 -4.22
CA THR A 734 4.43 -11.73 -3.89
C THR A 734 4.07 -12.58 -5.13
N PRO A 735 3.65 -12.03 -6.28
CA PRO A 735 3.45 -12.83 -7.48
C PRO A 735 4.76 -13.48 -7.95
N ARG A 736 4.73 -14.78 -8.26
CA ARG A 736 5.90 -15.64 -8.60
C ARG A 736 6.88 -15.09 -9.65
N LYS A 737 6.50 -14.06 -10.41
CA LYS A 737 7.32 -13.46 -11.48
C LYS A 737 8.08 -12.20 -11.04
N GLN A 738 7.61 -11.53 -9.98
CA GLN A 738 8.14 -10.24 -9.50
C GLN A 738 9.14 -10.43 -8.36
N THR A 739 9.15 -11.61 -7.72
CA THR A 739 9.98 -11.88 -6.54
C THR A 739 11.49 -11.80 -6.80
N LEU A 740 11.96 -12.09 -8.03
CA LEU A 740 13.38 -11.94 -8.40
C LEU A 740 13.82 -10.48 -8.63
N LEU A 741 12.88 -9.52 -8.67
CA LEU A 741 13.20 -8.10 -8.83
C LEU A 741 13.69 -7.45 -7.53
N ALA A 742 13.35 -8.05 -6.39
CA ALA A 742 13.76 -7.57 -5.09
C ALA A 742 15.30 -7.64 -4.94
N PRO A 743 15.92 -6.74 -4.15
CA PRO A 743 17.36 -6.74 -3.96
C PRO A 743 17.88 -8.07 -3.40
N PHE A 744 17.19 -8.64 -2.41
CA PHE A 744 17.58 -9.88 -1.75
C PHE A 744 16.51 -10.96 -1.89
N GLY A 745 16.93 -12.19 -2.19
CA GLY A 745 16.01 -13.32 -2.26
C GLY A 745 16.67 -14.65 -1.96
N VAL A 746 15.88 -15.58 -1.42
CA VAL A 746 16.27 -16.97 -1.23
C VAL A 746 15.18 -17.84 -1.83
N GLY A 747 15.52 -18.82 -2.65
CA GLY A 747 14.51 -19.65 -3.28
C GLY A 747 15.09 -20.87 -3.96
N THR A 748 14.25 -21.60 -4.70
CA THR A 748 14.76 -22.77 -5.41
C THR A 748 15.56 -22.38 -6.64
N VAL A 749 16.48 -23.25 -7.04
CA VAL A 749 17.23 -23.13 -8.30
C VAL A 749 16.30 -23.06 -9.51
N ASP A 750 15.13 -23.71 -9.47
CA ASP A 750 14.14 -23.67 -10.55
C ASP A 750 13.75 -22.24 -10.95
N GLN A 751 13.69 -21.30 -10.00
CA GLN A 751 13.34 -19.91 -10.30
C GLN A 751 14.38 -19.24 -11.21
N THR A 752 15.65 -19.61 -11.06
CA THR A 752 16.71 -19.15 -11.95
C THR A 752 16.62 -19.83 -13.30
N PHE A 753 16.30 -21.13 -13.37
CA PHE A 753 16.07 -21.83 -14.65
C PHE A 753 14.90 -21.26 -15.43
N MET A 754 13.82 -20.83 -14.76
CA MET A 754 12.69 -20.17 -15.42
C MET A 754 13.08 -18.87 -16.16
N SER A 755 14.26 -18.30 -15.89
CA SER A 755 14.80 -17.14 -16.62
C SER A 755 15.36 -17.47 -18.00
N ILE A 756 15.72 -18.73 -18.25
CA ILE A 756 16.28 -19.20 -19.54
C ILE A 756 15.34 -20.14 -20.31
N LEU A 757 14.27 -20.61 -19.66
CA LEU A 757 13.23 -21.40 -20.31
C LEU A 757 12.32 -20.49 -21.15
N GLN A 758 11.75 -21.04 -22.22
CA GLN A 758 10.81 -20.34 -23.12
C GLN A 758 9.44 -20.15 -22.46
N THR A 759 9.42 -19.34 -21.41
CA THR A 759 8.22 -19.04 -20.60
C THR A 759 7.89 -17.56 -20.69
N LYS A 760 6.63 -17.21 -20.41
CA LYS A 760 6.22 -15.80 -20.38
C LYS A 760 7.03 -15.02 -19.34
N HIS A 761 7.54 -13.86 -19.76
CA HIS A 761 8.37 -12.94 -18.97
C HIS A 761 9.70 -13.54 -18.50
N PHE A 762 10.33 -14.42 -19.28
CA PHE A 762 11.68 -14.91 -18.97
C PHE A 762 12.68 -13.75 -18.80
N PHE A 763 12.57 -12.73 -19.65
CA PHE A 763 13.43 -11.53 -19.64
C PHE A 763 13.23 -10.64 -18.39
N VAL A 764 12.05 -10.65 -17.75
CA VAL A 764 11.85 -9.95 -16.45
C VAL A 764 12.65 -10.65 -15.35
N ARG A 765 12.74 -11.98 -15.38
CA ARG A 765 13.57 -12.73 -14.44
C ARG A 765 15.05 -12.49 -14.67
N LEU A 766 15.51 -12.48 -15.92
CA LEU A 766 16.88 -12.11 -16.24
C LEU A 766 17.21 -10.68 -15.83
N PHE A 767 16.30 -9.72 -16.03
CA PHE A 767 16.45 -8.36 -15.52
C PHE A 767 16.53 -8.33 -13.98
N GLY A 768 15.72 -9.13 -13.30
CA GLY A 768 15.81 -9.33 -11.86
C GLY A 768 17.16 -9.89 -11.42
N LEU A 769 17.70 -10.88 -12.13
CA LEU A 769 18.99 -11.49 -11.80
C LEU A 769 20.21 -10.65 -12.20
N SER A 770 20.04 -9.67 -13.08
CA SER A 770 21.09 -8.80 -13.62
C SER A 770 21.85 -8.04 -12.54
N HIS A 771 23.19 -8.02 -12.63
CA HIS A 771 24.11 -7.38 -11.68
C HIS A 771 23.91 -7.79 -10.20
N LYS A 772 23.34 -8.98 -9.96
CA LYS A 772 23.30 -9.60 -8.63
C LYS A 772 24.52 -10.49 -8.39
N VAL A 773 24.65 -10.97 -7.16
CA VAL A 773 25.45 -12.15 -6.85
C VAL A 773 24.51 -13.34 -6.65
N ILE A 774 24.68 -14.41 -7.43
CA ILE A 774 23.88 -15.63 -7.28
C ILE A 774 24.72 -16.70 -6.60
N ILE A 775 24.20 -17.24 -5.50
CA ILE A 775 24.82 -18.33 -4.75
C ILE A 775 24.03 -19.59 -5.03
N PHE A 776 24.64 -20.58 -5.69
CA PHE A 776 24.09 -21.92 -5.84
C PHE A 776 24.68 -22.82 -4.77
N ASP A 777 23.85 -23.26 -3.83
CA ASP A 777 24.27 -24.16 -2.76
C ASP A 777 23.97 -25.62 -3.11
N GLU A 778 24.83 -26.53 -2.65
CA GLU A 778 24.70 -27.99 -2.81
C GLU A 778 24.53 -28.47 -4.27
N VAL A 779 25.34 -27.94 -5.21
CA VAL A 779 25.22 -28.19 -6.66
C VAL A 779 25.43 -29.65 -7.09
N HIS A 780 26.07 -30.48 -6.27
CA HIS A 780 26.20 -31.92 -6.50
C HIS A 780 24.85 -32.65 -6.55
N ALA A 781 23.79 -32.10 -5.96
CA ALA A 781 22.46 -32.70 -5.98
C ALA A 781 21.74 -32.59 -7.34
N TYR A 782 22.32 -31.93 -8.33
CA TYR A 782 21.68 -31.70 -9.63
C TYR A 782 21.95 -32.85 -10.61
N ASP A 783 20.89 -33.32 -11.26
CA ASP A 783 20.94 -34.42 -12.22
C ASP A 783 21.65 -34.05 -13.55
N THR A 784 21.87 -35.06 -14.38
CA THR A 784 22.47 -34.89 -15.72
C THR A 784 21.63 -34.03 -16.66
N PHE A 785 20.30 -33.95 -16.50
CA PHE A 785 19.42 -33.12 -17.32
C PHE A 785 19.60 -31.63 -17.01
N MET A 786 19.68 -31.30 -15.72
CA MET A 786 19.87 -29.96 -15.18
C MET A 786 21.24 -29.38 -15.57
N SER A 787 22.24 -30.21 -15.87
CA SER A 787 23.58 -29.75 -16.28
C SER A 787 23.54 -28.79 -17.48
N THR A 788 22.77 -29.11 -18.52
CA THR A 788 22.69 -28.27 -19.74
C THR A 788 21.91 -26.97 -19.50
N LEU A 789 20.89 -27.01 -18.64
CA LEU A 789 20.18 -25.80 -18.21
C LEU A 789 21.11 -24.91 -17.39
N PHE A 790 21.95 -25.50 -16.54
CA PHE A 790 22.91 -24.78 -15.71
C PHE A 790 24.00 -24.10 -16.56
N GLU A 791 24.54 -24.79 -17.57
CA GLU A 791 25.46 -24.19 -18.53
C GLU A 791 24.84 -22.96 -19.23
N ARG A 792 23.62 -23.12 -19.77
CA ARG A 792 22.91 -22.00 -20.44
C ARG A 792 22.62 -20.84 -19.49
N LEU A 793 22.28 -21.15 -18.24
CA LEU A 793 22.04 -20.15 -17.21
C LEU A 793 23.32 -19.37 -16.96
N LEU A 794 24.45 -20.04 -16.71
CA LEU A 794 25.74 -19.38 -16.48
C LEU A 794 26.18 -18.47 -17.63
N THR A 795 25.95 -18.89 -18.88
CA THR A 795 26.21 -18.03 -20.06
C THR A 795 25.38 -16.75 -20.02
N TRP A 796 24.08 -16.85 -19.70
CA TRP A 796 23.22 -15.67 -19.57
C TRP A 796 23.59 -14.81 -18.36
N LEU A 797 23.94 -15.40 -17.22
CA LEU A 797 24.32 -14.68 -16.01
C LEU A 797 25.57 -13.83 -16.23
N ASN A 798 26.62 -14.37 -16.88
CA ASN A 798 27.76 -13.56 -17.28
C ASN A 798 27.35 -12.42 -18.25
N ALA A 799 26.53 -12.75 -19.25
CA ALA A 799 26.07 -11.78 -20.25
C ALA A 799 25.31 -10.59 -19.61
N VAL A 800 24.49 -10.82 -18.57
CA VAL A 800 23.80 -9.76 -17.82
C VAL A 800 24.61 -9.18 -16.65
N GLY A 801 25.88 -9.56 -16.49
CA GLY A 801 26.78 -8.97 -15.49
C GLY A 801 26.60 -9.49 -14.06
N THR A 802 26.08 -10.69 -13.91
CA THR A 802 25.83 -11.34 -12.62
C THR A 802 27.02 -12.22 -12.22
N SER A 803 27.56 -11.98 -11.03
CA SER A 803 28.59 -12.84 -10.43
C SER A 803 27.96 -14.11 -9.81
N VAL A 804 28.67 -15.22 -9.85
CA VAL A 804 28.16 -16.52 -9.44
C VAL A 804 29.08 -17.20 -8.44
N ILE A 805 28.51 -17.73 -7.36
CA ILE A 805 29.20 -18.56 -6.38
C ILE A 805 28.53 -19.93 -6.37
N ILE A 806 29.29 -20.98 -6.63
CA ILE A 806 28.85 -22.37 -6.60
C ILE A 806 29.49 -23.03 -5.38
N LEU A 807 28.66 -23.57 -4.50
CA LEU A 807 29.09 -24.35 -3.36
C LEU A 807 28.78 -25.82 -3.61
N SER A 808 29.77 -26.68 -3.45
CA SER A 808 29.56 -28.12 -3.51
C SER A 808 30.41 -28.86 -2.47
N ALA A 809 29.90 -30.01 -2.01
CA ALA A 809 30.70 -30.97 -1.26
C ALA A 809 31.73 -31.63 -2.18
N THR A 810 31.32 -32.04 -3.39
CA THR A 810 32.19 -32.60 -4.41
C THR A 810 31.67 -32.21 -5.79
N LEU A 811 32.53 -32.03 -6.79
CA LEU A 811 32.08 -31.84 -8.17
C LEU A 811 32.97 -32.65 -9.13
N PRO A 812 32.42 -33.46 -10.04
CA PRO A 812 33.23 -34.12 -11.05
C PRO A 812 34.04 -33.11 -11.87
N ALA A 813 35.31 -33.42 -12.13
CA ALA A 813 36.21 -32.51 -12.86
C ALA A 813 35.67 -32.13 -14.25
N GLU A 814 34.96 -33.05 -14.92
CA GLU A 814 34.31 -32.76 -16.20
C GLU A 814 33.19 -31.74 -16.07
N THR A 815 32.31 -31.91 -15.08
CA THR A 815 31.22 -30.96 -14.79
C THR A 815 31.81 -29.59 -14.49
N ARG A 816 32.83 -29.51 -13.61
CA ARG A 816 33.53 -28.25 -13.31
C ARG A 816 34.05 -27.55 -14.56
N ARG A 817 34.73 -28.28 -15.45
CA ARG A 817 35.23 -27.72 -16.74
C ARG A 817 34.09 -27.18 -17.61
N LYS A 818 32.95 -27.89 -17.70
CA LYS A 818 31.78 -27.42 -18.46
C LYS A 818 31.20 -26.14 -17.88
N LEU A 819 31.05 -26.04 -16.56
CA LEU A 819 30.53 -24.84 -15.90
C LEU A 819 31.45 -23.63 -16.07
N VAL A 820 32.77 -23.82 -15.90
CA VAL A 820 33.77 -22.77 -16.12
C VAL A 820 33.72 -22.27 -17.57
N LYS A 821 33.65 -23.20 -18.54
CA LYS A 821 33.57 -22.87 -19.96
C LYS A 821 32.27 -22.14 -20.31
N ALA A 822 31.14 -22.58 -19.76
CA ALA A 822 29.84 -21.96 -20.01
C ALA A 822 29.75 -20.53 -19.48
N TYR A 823 30.38 -20.25 -18.32
CA TYR A 823 30.43 -18.91 -17.74
C TYR A 823 31.49 -18.03 -18.42
N SER A 824 32.76 -18.44 -18.40
CA SER A 824 33.89 -17.58 -18.81
C SER A 824 34.16 -17.57 -20.32
N GLY A 825 33.68 -18.58 -21.06
CA GLY A 825 34.10 -18.86 -22.44
C GLY A 825 35.41 -19.65 -22.53
N GLU A 826 36.19 -19.72 -21.46
CA GLU A 826 37.53 -20.32 -21.41
C GLU A 826 37.52 -21.72 -20.79
N THR A 827 38.49 -22.55 -21.15
CA THR A 827 38.59 -23.93 -20.65
C THR A 827 39.57 -24.03 -19.49
N LEU A 828 39.14 -24.59 -18.36
CA LEU A 828 40.02 -24.92 -17.24
C LEU A 828 40.91 -26.12 -17.60
N THR A 829 42.22 -25.89 -17.68
CA THR A 829 43.24 -26.91 -18.00
C THR A 829 43.90 -27.52 -16.76
N GLN A 830 43.88 -26.81 -15.63
CA GLN A 830 44.49 -27.26 -14.38
C GLN A 830 43.70 -28.40 -13.73
N SER A 831 44.43 -29.33 -13.11
CA SER A 831 43.91 -30.34 -12.19
C SER A 831 44.47 -30.06 -10.80
N GLY A 832 43.69 -30.26 -9.75
CA GLY A 832 44.17 -30.21 -8.38
C GLY A 832 43.36 -31.11 -7.47
N GLU A 833 43.85 -31.26 -6.24
CA GLU A 833 43.26 -32.11 -5.23
C GLU A 833 42.11 -31.45 -4.47
N TYR A 834 41.25 -32.26 -3.86
CA TYR A 834 40.19 -31.81 -2.97
C TYR A 834 40.73 -31.59 -1.55
N PRO A 835 40.33 -30.51 -0.84
CA PRO A 835 39.41 -29.43 -1.24
C PRO A 835 40.05 -28.42 -2.20
N SER A 836 39.24 -27.77 -3.05
CA SER A 836 39.74 -26.80 -4.03
C SER A 836 38.82 -25.60 -4.25
N LEU A 837 39.41 -24.52 -4.74
CA LEU A 837 38.76 -23.30 -5.16
C LEU A 837 39.02 -23.07 -6.65
N THR A 838 37.97 -22.89 -7.45
CA THR A 838 38.10 -22.47 -8.84
C THR A 838 37.57 -21.06 -9.03
N ILE A 839 38.37 -20.23 -9.69
CA ILE A 839 38.03 -18.84 -10.03
C ILE A 839 38.03 -18.71 -11.56
N ALA A 840 36.97 -18.15 -12.11
CA ALA A 840 36.88 -17.84 -13.54
C ALA A 840 36.18 -16.50 -13.76
N ALA A 841 36.68 -15.71 -14.70
CA ALA A 841 36.07 -14.45 -15.11
C ALA A 841 36.08 -14.37 -16.64
N ALA A 842 35.20 -13.53 -17.21
CA ALA A 842 35.17 -13.33 -18.65
C ALA A 842 36.53 -12.81 -19.16
N ASN A 843 37.04 -13.38 -20.25
CA ASN A 843 38.31 -13.01 -20.88
C ASN A 843 39.54 -13.11 -19.95
N GLN A 844 39.48 -13.93 -18.89
CA GLN A 844 40.62 -14.23 -18.02
C GLN A 844 40.84 -15.74 -17.95
N THR A 845 42.10 -16.17 -17.87
CA THR A 845 42.44 -17.58 -17.70
C THR A 845 41.90 -18.12 -16.36
N PRO A 846 41.03 -19.14 -16.37
CA PRO A 846 40.53 -19.75 -15.15
C PRO A 846 41.65 -20.35 -14.29
N ARG A 847 41.51 -20.27 -12.97
CA ARG A 847 42.49 -20.76 -12.00
C ARG A 847 41.86 -21.76 -11.05
N LEU A 848 42.59 -22.83 -10.73
CA LEU A 848 42.28 -23.78 -9.67
C LEU A 848 43.35 -23.66 -8.58
N ILE A 849 42.89 -23.49 -7.33
CA ILE A 849 43.71 -23.28 -6.14
C ILE A 849 43.37 -24.39 -5.15
N GLU A 850 44.37 -25.11 -4.67
CA GLU A 850 44.19 -26.13 -3.65
C GLU A 850 43.98 -25.49 -2.29
N LEU A 851 43.01 -26.00 -1.53
CA LEU A 851 42.68 -25.50 -0.20
C LEU A 851 43.28 -26.41 0.88
N PRO A 852 43.55 -25.88 2.09
CA PRO A 852 44.03 -26.69 3.20
C PRO A 852 43.10 -27.88 3.50
N LYS A 853 43.67 -29.09 3.58
CA LYS A 853 42.90 -30.30 3.93
C LYS A 853 42.48 -30.26 5.41
N PRO A 854 41.20 -30.46 5.74
CA PRO A 854 40.77 -30.65 7.13
C PRO A 854 41.23 -32.01 7.66
N ALA A 855 41.10 -32.22 8.97
CA ALA A 855 41.48 -33.48 9.63
C ALA A 855 40.66 -34.67 9.10
N ASP A 856 41.32 -35.82 8.94
CA ASP A 856 40.68 -37.05 8.47
C ASP A 856 39.68 -37.59 9.50
N ILE A 857 38.52 -38.01 9.00
CA ILE A 857 37.50 -38.71 9.77
C ILE A 857 37.34 -40.12 9.20
N THR A 858 37.62 -41.12 10.02
CA THR A 858 37.37 -42.52 9.66
C THR A 858 35.92 -42.89 9.94
N VAL A 859 35.23 -43.42 8.92
CA VAL A 859 33.88 -43.98 9.02
C VAL A 859 33.96 -45.48 8.76
N GLN A 860 33.41 -46.28 9.68
CA GLN A 860 33.28 -47.73 9.51
C GLN A 860 32.08 -48.03 8.62
N LEU A 861 32.29 -48.82 7.56
CA LEU A 861 31.25 -49.25 6.65
C LEU A 861 30.84 -50.69 6.95
N ALA A 862 29.54 -50.94 7.03
CA ALA A 862 28.94 -52.25 7.23
C ALA A 862 27.83 -52.51 6.19
N TRP A 863 27.63 -53.77 5.82
CA TRP A 863 26.77 -54.20 4.69
C TRP A 863 25.98 -55.48 4.99
N ASP A 864 26.03 -55.93 6.23
CA ASP A 864 25.58 -57.23 6.74
C ASP A 864 24.14 -57.21 7.24
N VAL A 865 23.40 -56.14 6.96
CA VAL A 865 22.01 -55.97 7.39
C VAL A 865 21.09 -56.16 6.20
N GLY A 866 20.22 -57.17 6.33
CA GLY A 866 19.17 -57.46 5.37
C GLY A 866 18.22 -56.27 5.17
N ARG A 867 17.56 -56.27 4.01
CA ARG A 867 16.74 -55.14 3.61
C ARG A 867 15.37 -55.13 4.29
N GLU A 868 14.88 -56.28 4.78
CA GLU A 868 13.52 -56.37 5.29
C GLU A 868 13.35 -55.59 6.61
N PRO A 869 12.14 -55.06 6.90
CA PRO A 869 11.89 -54.32 8.14
C PRO A 869 12.29 -55.07 9.42
N ASP A 870 12.12 -56.39 9.45
CA ASP A 870 12.46 -57.24 10.59
C ASP A 870 13.99 -57.37 10.80
N ASP A 871 14.78 -57.39 9.71
CA ASP A 871 16.24 -57.38 9.78
C ASP A 871 16.75 -56.08 10.41
N ILE A 872 16.17 -54.95 9.97
CA ILE A 872 16.48 -53.61 10.48
C ILE A 872 16.10 -53.49 11.96
N LEU A 873 14.93 -54.01 12.37
CA LEU A 873 14.50 -54.04 13.76
C LEU A 873 15.50 -54.83 14.62
N THR A 874 15.88 -56.03 14.16
CA THR A 874 16.81 -56.92 14.89
C THR A 874 18.15 -56.21 15.10
N TYR A 875 18.70 -55.62 14.03
CA TYR A 875 19.96 -54.90 14.10
C TYR A 875 19.92 -53.68 15.04
N LEU A 876 18.87 -52.85 14.93
CA LEU A 876 18.72 -51.67 15.79
C LEU A 876 18.54 -52.05 17.27
N LYS A 877 17.85 -53.15 17.56
CA LYS A 877 17.64 -53.66 18.92
C LYS A 877 18.97 -54.05 19.59
N GLU A 878 19.85 -54.70 18.84
CA GLU A 878 21.17 -55.13 19.32
C GLU A 878 22.13 -53.94 19.50
N GLU A 879 22.28 -53.09 18.49
CA GLU A 879 23.25 -52.00 18.50
C GLU A 879 22.86 -50.86 19.46
N LEU A 880 21.57 -50.59 19.63
CA LEU A 880 21.08 -49.54 20.54
C LEU A 880 20.78 -50.06 21.96
N ALA A 881 21.23 -51.27 22.32
CA ALA A 881 20.96 -51.86 23.64
C ALA A 881 21.46 -50.97 24.80
N ALA A 882 22.63 -50.33 24.64
CA ALA A 882 23.23 -49.44 25.63
C ALA A 882 22.72 -47.98 25.56
N GLY A 883 21.84 -47.65 24.60
CA GLY A 883 21.45 -46.27 24.27
C GLY A 883 22.01 -45.83 22.91
N GLY A 884 21.63 -44.62 22.49
CA GLY A 884 22.08 -44.02 21.23
C GLY A 884 20.94 -43.56 20.31
N CYS A 885 21.27 -42.63 19.44
CA CYS A 885 20.40 -42.03 18.45
C CYS A 885 20.73 -42.57 17.05
N ALA A 886 19.80 -43.26 16.39
CA ALA A 886 19.99 -43.78 15.04
C ALA A 886 19.09 -43.09 14.00
N ALA A 887 19.61 -43.00 12.77
CA ALA A 887 18.82 -42.64 11.59
C ALA A 887 18.71 -43.83 10.64
N VAL A 888 17.51 -44.08 10.11
CA VAL A 888 17.24 -45.06 9.05
C VAL A 888 16.76 -44.34 7.81
N ILE A 889 17.61 -44.24 6.79
CA ILE A 889 17.35 -43.45 5.59
C ILE A 889 16.91 -44.35 4.44
N CYS A 890 15.65 -44.17 4.03
CA CYS A 890 15.01 -44.96 2.98
C CYS A 890 14.89 -44.14 1.68
N ASN A 891 15.05 -44.80 0.53
CA ASN A 891 14.91 -44.12 -0.76
C ASN A 891 13.45 -43.80 -1.13
N THR A 892 12.47 -44.45 -0.49
CA THR A 892 11.04 -44.23 -0.78
C THR A 892 10.22 -44.02 0.49
N VAL A 893 9.15 -43.23 0.36
CA VAL A 893 8.21 -42.97 1.45
C VAL A 893 7.54 -44.25 1.94
N ARG A 894 7.17 -45.14 1.01
CA ARG A 894 6.51 -46.41 1.33
C ARG A 894 7.37 -47.27 2.26
N ARG A 895 8.65 -47.42 1.93
CA ARG A 895 9.61 -48.20 2.74
C ARG A 895 9.84 -47.58 4.11
N ALA A 896 9.98 -46.25 4.19
CA ALA A 896 10.07 -45.56 5.48
C ALA A 896 8.84 -45.83 6.36
N GLN A 897 7.63 -45.88 5.77
CA GLN A 897 6.40 -46.20 6.49
C GLN A 897 6.33 -47.68 6.92
N GLU A 898 6.79 -48.61 6.10
CA GLU A 898 6.84 -50.04 6.43
C GLU A 898 7.79 -50.30 7.61
N ILE A 899 9.01 -49.77 7.57
CA ILE A 899 9.99 -49.89 8.66
C ILE A 899 9.47 -49.22 9.93
N TYR A 900 8.91 -48.01 9.82
CA TYR A 900 8.37 -47.32 10.99
C TYR A 900 7.25 -48.09 11.68
N LYS A 901 6.37 -48.75 10.92
CA LYS A 901 5.28 -49.58 11.49
C LYS A 901 5.84 -50.76 12.29
N VAL A 902 6.80 -51.49 11.72
CA VAL A 902 7.43 -52.62 12.41
C VAL A 902 8.14 -52.18 13.69
N LEU A 903 8.85 -51.04 13.64
CA LEU A 903 9.48 -50.46 14.84
C LEU A 903 8.45 -49.99 15.89
N ASP A 904 7.31 -49.41 15.47
CA ASP A 904 6.26 -48.98 16.39
C ASP A 904 5.49 -50.16 17.00
N GLU A 905 5.26 -51.23 16.24
CA GLU A 905 4.67 -52.48 16.74
C GLU A 905 5.59 -53.14 17.77
N ALA A 906 6.89 -53.26 17.47
CA ALA A 906 7.88 -53.77 18.41
C ALA A 906 7.99 -52.91 19.68
N ARG A 907 7.87 -51.58 19.54
CA ARG A 907 7.81 -50.65 20.68
C ARG A 907 6.57 -50.89 21.54
N GLN A 908 5.39 -51.06 20.94
CA GLN A 908 4.14 -51.30 21.66
C GLN A 908 4.14 -52.63 22.42
N ASN A 909 4.76 -53.66 21.85
CA ASN A 909 4.86 -54.99 22.45
C ASN A 909 6.00 -55.12 23.48
N GLY A 910 6.81 -54.07 23.68
CA GLY A 910 7.93 -54.05 24.62
C GLY A 910 9.22 -54.69 24.09
N ASP A 911 9.24 -55.13 22.83
CA ASP A 911 10.42 -55.69 22.17
C ASP A 911 11.50 -54.65 21.86
N LEU A 912 11.11 -53.38 21.79
CA LEU A 912 12.00 -52.24 21.61
C LEU A 912 11.75 -51.20 22.72
N ASP A 913 12.66 -51.14 23.69
CA ASP A 913 12.61 -50.16 24.78
C ASP A 913 12.93 -48.74 24.26
N LEU A 914 11.88 -48.06 23.80
CA LEU A 914 11.93 -46.72 23.21
C LEU A 914 10.63 -45.95 23.54
N PRO A 915 10.70 -44.74 24.12
CA PRO A 915 9.51 -43.92 24.33
C PRO A 915 8.80 -43.57 23.00
N GLN A 916 7.47 -43.47 23.02
CA GLN A 916 6.68 -43.11 21.82
C GLN A 916 7.17 -41.80 21.19
N ASP A 917 7.61 -40.84 22.00
CA ASP A 917 8.06 -39.55 21.50
C ASP A 917 9.44 -39.62 20.81
N ASP A 918 10.21 -40.69 20.99
CA ASP A 918 11.58 -40.87 20.48
C ASP A 918 11.68 -41.74 19.23
N LEU A 919 10.58 -42.33 18.77
CA LEU A 919 10.42 -42.91 17.44
C LEU A 919 9.78 -41.89 16.50
N ILE A 920 10.46 -41.47 15.44
CA ILE A 920 9.98 -40.41 14.55
C ILE A 920 10.01 -40.86 13.08
N LEU A 921 8.89 -40.73 12.39
CA LEU A 921 8.80 -40.83 10.93
C LEU A 921 8.91 -39.45 10.29
N PHE A 922 9.83 -39.28 9.34
CA PHE A 922 10.03 -37.99 8.69
C PHE A 922 10.20 -38.09 7.17
N HIS A 923 9.24 -37.55 6.42
CA HIS A 923 9.23 -37.55 4.95
C HIS A 923 8.40 -36.41 4.38
N ALA A 924 8.49 -36.16 3.07
CA ALA A 924 7.80 -35.02 2.45
C ALA A 924 6.26 -35.14 2.37
N ARG A 925 5.67 -36.36 2.46
CA ARG A 925 4.22 -36.62 2.33
C ARG A 925 3.41 -36.38 3.62
N PHE A 926 3.63 -35.26 4.30
CA PHE A 926 2.78 -34.80 5.40
C PHE A 926 2.08 -33.49 5.03
N PRO A 927 0.90 -33.19 5.59
CA PRO A 927 0.35 -31.84 5.57
C PRO A 927 1.41 -30.82 6.07
N PRO A 928 1.55 -29.63 5.45
CA PRO A 928 2.65 -28.70 5.75
C PRO A 928 2.81 -28.36 7.23
N VAL A 929 1.70 -28.11 7.94
CA VAL A 929 1.71 -27.79 9.37
C VAL A 929 2.29 -28.95 10.20
N TRP A 930 1.91 -30.19 9.88
CA TRP A 930 2.40 -31.37 10.60
C TRP A 930 3.86 -31.64 10.29
N ARG A 931 4.26 -31.46 9.02
CA ARG A 931 5.66 -31.57 8.61
C ARG A 931 6.53 -30.61 9.41
N GLN A 932 6.10 -29.36 9.57
CA GLN A 932 6.83 -28.37 10.35
C GLN A 932 6.98 -28.79 11.81
N VAL A 933 5.91 -29.30 12.43
CA VAL A 933 5.97 -29.81 13.82
C VAL A 933 6.96 -30.98 13.95
N ILE A 934 6.97 -31.91 12.99
CA ILE A 934 7.91 -33.03 12.98
C ILE A 934 9.35 -32.53 12.79
N GLU A 935 9.58 -31.60 11.86
CA GLU A 935 10.89 -31.02 11.59
C GLU A 935 11.45 -30.29 12.83
N GLU A 936 10.63 -29.47 13.50
CA GLU A 936 10.98 -28.81 14.76
C GLU A 936 11.32 -29.82 15.86
N LYS A 937 10.56 -30.92 15.94
CA LYS A 937 10.83 -32.02 16.89
C LYS A 937 12.16 -32.72 16.60
N VAL A 938 12.46 -33.02 15.33
CA VAL A 938 13.72 -33.66 14.91
C VAL A 938 14.90 -32.73 15.21
N LEU A 939 14.81 -31.44 14.86
CA LEU A 939 15.85 -30.45 15.16
C LEU A 939 16.07 -30.27 16.65
N ARG A 940 15.00 -30.25 17.45
CA ARG A 940 15.10 -30.11 18.92
C ARG A 940 15.83 -31.28 19.57
N LYS A 941 15.63 -32.50 19.09
CA LYS A 941 16.21 -33.72 19.68
C LYS A 941 17.59 -34.06 19.15
N PHE A 942 17.81 -33.88 17.84
CA PHE A 942 19.01 -34.35 17.16
C PHE A 942 19.87 -33.22 16.59
N GLY A 943 19.54 -31.96 16.88
CA GLY A 943 20.30 -30.80 16.43
C GLY A 943 21.54 -30.46 17.27
N LYS A 944 22.04 -29.24 17.04
CA LYS A 944 23.24 -28.70 17.69
C LYS A 944 23.08 -28.58 19.22
N PRO A 945 24.14 -28.83 20.01
CA PRO A 945 24.16 -28.48 21.42
C PRO A 945 23.88 -26.99 21.67
N ASP A 946 23.38 -26.65 22.85
CA ASP A 946 23.18 -25.28 23.30
C ASP A 946 24.51 -24.53 23.49
N LYS A 947 24.44 -23.25 23.89
CA LYS A 947 25.63 -22.40 24.08
C LYS A 947 26.58 -22.90 25.18
N GLU A 948 26.11 -23.76 26.08
CA GLU A 948 26.91 -24.41 27.13
C GLU A 948 27.46 -25.77 26.68
N GLY A 949 27.21 -26.17 25.43
CA GLY A 949 27.61 -27.46 24.88
C GLY A 949 26.72 -28.63 25.31
N LYS A 950 25.57 -28.36 25.94
CA LYS A 950 24.65 -29.41 26.41
C LYS A 950 23.56 -29.70 25.38
N SER A 951 22.99 -30.89 25.44
CA SER A 951 21.84 -31.27 24.59
C SER A 951 20.69 -31.77 25.48
N PRO A 952 19.99 -30.86 26.19
CA PRO A 952 19.01 -31.23 27.22
C PRO A 952 17.80 -32.00 26.67
N HIS A 953 17.60 -32.00 25.35
CA HIS A 953 16.49 -32.68 24.68
C HIS A 953 16.92 -33.88 23.84
N ARG A 954 18.22 -34.20 23.79
CA ARG A 954 18.69 -35.40 23.09
C ARG A 954 18.28 -36.62 23.91
N PRO A 955 17.53 -37.57 23.33
CA PRO A 955 17.06 -38.72 24.09
C PRO A 955 18.20 -39.69 24.40
N HIS A 956 18.02 -40.48 25.47
CA HIS A 956 18.94 -41.60 25.78
C HIS A 956 18.97 -42.61 24.62
N LYS A 957 17.81 -42.91 24.05
CA LYS A 957 17.64 -43.74 22.86
C LYS A 957 16.63 -43.08 21.92
N GLY A 958 16.95 -42.96 20.64
CA GLY A 958 16.08 -42.28 19.67
C GLY A 958 16.26 -42.84 18.25
N ILE A 959 15.17 -43.02 17.52
CA ILE A 959 15.21 -43.54 16.15
C ILE A 959 14.42 -42.62 15.23
N VAL A 960 15.08 -42.15 14.16
CA VAL A 960 14.44 -41.38 13.09
C VAL A 960 14.42 -42.23 11.82
N VAL A 961 13.23 -42.67 11.40
CA VAL A 961 13.03 -43.27 10.09
C VAL A 961 12.67 -42.16 9.12
N ALA A 962 13.52 -41.92 8.12
CA ALA A 962 13.33 -40.81 7.20
C ALA A 962 13.59 -41.18 5.75
N THR A 963 13.11 -40.33 4.84
CA THR A 963 13.56 -40.34 3.46
C THR A 963 14.73 -39.36 3.26
N GLN A 964 15.01 -38.98 2.02
CA GLN A 964 16.06 -38.02 1.66
C GLN A 964 15.89 -36.61 2.29
N VAL A 965 14.80 -36.37 3.03
CA VAL A 965 14.55 -35.08 3.69
C VAL A 965 15.57 -34.73 4.76
N ILE A 966 16.30 -35.71 5.33
CA ILE A 966 17.36 -35.45 6.31
C ILE A 966 18.75 -35.28 5.68
N GLU A 967 18.88 -35.56 4.38
CA GLU A 967 20.17 -35.49 3.66
C GLU A 967 20.65 -34.05 3.50
N GLN A 968 19.72 -33.11 3.31
CA GLN A 968 20.02 -31.76 2.86
C GLN A 968 19.59 -30.71 3.88
N SER A 969 20.51 -29.79 4.18
CA SER A 969 20.39 -28.59 5.02
C SER A 969 20.01 -28.74 6.50
N LEU A 970 19.42 -29.84 6.95
CA LEU A 970 19.19 -30.04 8.39
C LEU A 970 20.50 -30.32 9.13
N ASP A 971 20.75 -29.54 10.18
CA ASP A 971 21.91 -29.67 11.06
C ASP A 971 21.63 -30.73 12.13
N LEU A 972 21.78 -32.01 11.75
CA LEU A 972 21.44 -33.18 12.57
C LEU A 972 22.66 -34.03 12.89
N ASP A 973 22.59 -34.71 14.02
CA ASP A 973 23.67 -35.51 14.58
C ASP A 973 23.17 -36.85 15.13
N PHE A 974 23.60 -37.95 14.50
CA PHE A 974 23.26 -39.32 14.87
C PHE A 974 24.51 -40.12 15.28
N ASP A 975 24.32 -41.10 16.16
CA ASP A 975 25.37 -41.98 16.68
C ASP A 975 25.60 -43.19 15.75
N LEU A 976 24.51 -43.66 15.13
CA LEU A 976 24.47 -44.76 14.17
C LEU A 976 23.61 -44.34 12.95
N MET A 977 23.99 -44.79 11.76
CA MET A 977 23.20 -44.53 10.55
C MET A 977 23.05 -45.78 9.70
N LEU A 978 21.80 -46.13 9.39
CA LEU A 978 21.42 -47.13 8.41
C LEU A 978 20.89 -46.41 7.17
N THR A 979 21.23 -46.91 5.99
CA THR A 979 20.78 -46.29 4.76
C THR A 979 20.57 -47.29 3.63
N ASP A 980 19.53 -47.09 2.83
CA ASP A 980 19.38 -47.77 1.53
C ASP A 980 20.56 -47.39 0.60
N PRO A 981 20.97 -48.29 -0.32
CA PRO A 981 21.95 -47.97 -1.35
C PRO A 981 21.53 -46.75 -2.18
N ALA A 982 22.47 -45.84 -2.44
CA ALA A 982 22.27 -44.64 -3.23
C ALA A 982 23.57 -44.28 -3.97
N PRO A 983 23.55 -43.36 -4.95
CA PRO A 983 24.76 -42.75 -5.48
C PRO A 983 25.73 -42.32 -4.37
N ILE A 984 27.03 -42.53 -4.59
CA ILE A 984 28.06 -42.41 -3.54
C ILE A 984 28.14 -41.00 -2.93
N ASP A 985 27.88 -39.98 -3.73
CA ASP A 985 27.77 -38.59 -3.31
C ASP A 985 26.65 -38.37 -2.28
N LEU A 986 25.47 -38.98 -2.49
CA LEU A 986 24.37 -38.94 -1.53
C LEU A 986 24.68 -39.73 -0.27
N ILE A 987 25.36 -40.87 -0.39
CA ILE A 987 25.82 -41.66 0.78
C ILE A 987 26.79 -40.83 1.63
N ILE A 988 27.75 -40.14 1.02
CA ILE A 988 28.68 -39.24 1.73
C ILE A 988 27.91 -38.09 2.41
N GLN A 989 26.89 -37.54 1.75
CA GLN A 989 26.06 -36.47 2.30
C GLN A 989 25.26 -36.93 3.53
N ARG A 990 24.69 -38.14 3.47
CA ARG A 990 24.05 -38.84 4.60
C ARG A 990 25.04 -39.03 5.75
N ALA A 991 26.22 -39.58 5.46
CA ALA A 991 27.29 -39.80 6.43
C ALA A 991 27.74 -38.49 7.13
N GLY A 992 27.58 -37.34 6.48
CA GLY A 992 27.83 -36.02 7.10
C GLY A 992 26.88 -35.65 8.25
N ARG A 993 25.91 -36.50 8.60
CA ARG A 993 25.07 -36.39 9.82
C ARG A 993 25.47 -37.39 10.90
N LEU A 994 26.42 -38.28 10.61
CA LEU A 994 26.99 -39.23 11.56
C LEU A 994 28.08 -38.52 12.37
N HIS A 995 27.89 -38.43 13.69
CA HIS A 995 28.81 -37.79 14.63
C HIS A 995 29.20 -36.36 14.21
N ARG A 996 28.19 -35.59 13.78
CA ARG A 996 28.38 -34.27 13.18
C ARG A 996 28.88 -33.21 14.16
N HIS A 997 28.49 -33.31 15.43
CA HIS A 997 28.94 -32.41 16.49
C HIS A 997 29.90 -33.13 17.44
N ASP A 998 30.86 -32.39 17.98
CA ASP A 998 31.80 -32.93 18.96
C ASP A 998 31.05 -33.36 20.23
N ARG A 999 31.14 -34.65 20.54
CA ARG A 999 30.60 -35.29 21.73
C ARG A 999 31.59 -36.32 22.24
N THR A 1000 31.60 -36.55 23.54
CA THR A 1000 32.45 -37.56 24.18
C THR A 1000 31.99 -38.97 23.82
N ALA A 1001 32.89 -39.95 23.91
CA ALA A 1001 32.54 -41.36 23.67
C ALA A 1001 31.45 -41.87 24.63
N ALA A 1002 31.38 -41.32 25.85
CA ALA A 1002 30.33 -41.62 26.83
C ALA A 1002 28.94 -41.13 26.36
N GLU A 1003 28.86 -39.92 25.80
CA GLU A 1003 27.62 -39.38 25.22
C GLU A 1003 27.16 -40.12 23.96
N ARG A 1004 28.07 -40.88 23.33
CA ARG A 1004 27.80 -41.75 22.17
C ARG A 1004 27.57 -43.21 22.57
N TYR A 1005 27.56 -43.53 23.86
CA TYR A 1005 27.41 -44.90 24.38
C TYR A 1005 28.45 -45.89 23.82
N GLY A 1006 29.64 -45.40 23.48
CA GLY A 1006 30.70 -46.22 22.87
C GLY A 1006 30.46 -46.61 21.41
N LEU A 1007 29.39 -46.12 20.77
CA LEU A 1007 29.11 -46.42 19.37
C LEU A 1007 30.19 -45.80 18.46
N PRO A 1008 30.84 -46.59 17.58
CA PRO A 1008 31.78 -46.05 16.62
C PRO A 1008 31.03 -45.24 15.54
N ARG A 1009 31.78 -44.43 14.78
CA ARG A 1009 31.27 -43.79 13.55
C ARG A 1009 30.96 -44.85 12.49
N ARG A 1010 29.81 -45.51 12.60
CA ARG A 1010 29.38 -46.59 11.71
C ARG A 1010 28.25 -46.16 10.78
N LEU A 1011 28.45 -46.37 9.49
CA LEU A 1011 27.45 -46.25 8.44
C LEU A 1011 27.16 -47.65 7.89
N VAL A 1012 25.90 -48.06 8.00
CA VAL A 1012 25.40 -49.36 7.56
C VAL A 1012 24.60 -49.15 6.29
N ILE A 1013 24.97 -49.85 5.22
CA ILE A 1013 24.27 -49.81 3.94
C ILE A 1013 23.52 -51.12 3.80
N THR A 1014 22.19 -51.06 3.75
CA THR A 1014 21.36 -52.27 3.66
C THR A 1014 21.59 -52.99 2.34
N GLU A 1015 21.36 -54.29 2.31
CA GLU A 1015 21.50 -55.08 1.08
C GLU A 1015 20.69 -54.49 -0.10
N PRO A 1016 21.26 -54.48 -1.32
CA PRO A 1016 20.55 -54.04 -2.52
C PRO A 1016 19.40 -54.99 -2.88
N THR A 1017 18.43 -54.47 -3.64
CA THR A 1017 17.34 -55.28 -4.23
C THR A 1017 17.84 -56.29 -5.25
#